data_AF-A0A1S8N4K6-F1
#
_entry.id   AF-A0A1S8N4K6-F1
#
_cell.length_a   1.000
_cell.length_b   1.000
_cell.length_c   1.000
_cell.angle_alpha   90.00
_cell.angle_beta   90.00
_cell.angle_gamma   90.00
#
_symmetry.space_group_name_H-M   'P 1'
#
loop_
_entity.id
_entity.type
_entity.pdbx_description
1 polymer ?
#
loop_
_entity_poly.entity_id
_entity_poly.type
_entity_poly.pdbx_seq_one_letter_code
_entity_poly.pdbx_strand_id
1 'polypeptide(L)'
;MKYSESNFGYLRETKLKKYYDELVKAECAVERFPRISKIIIRKVVEDLLRFIAKGKSVDTNICINTLIQNIKFNFDFLFPQEIYNKIDIIRFNGNEQVVNNNISNRIIKSPIELLEITHNILCCYLKETEPQSIIKIKDLTFTAPTTIEYDRIVLKKLRKEILLRKNKIDDLRINVIELGNQSRSIRELTNIIIATREEKVNLESMEKILVSKINRYNVELVNLDENCEMYVKAFDQLKKECYDNNELLIIKEDQLLRAELENQEVRNLIKGLEEQDREITKQVESIDGQLEQIRKLYESSLNKSNTYQDIIETIEFSYDDKLKTELQFQKTSVKVEVEFEDRKFNEVIAIYNRNIEDLKRKIKIFKEILSEKIKKEIKFEEFYRGFLNLDGKQLRIIYSMIVNNKKTQVNKSKELSLKKVNEQSFNDSLNERLESLKNISDDNIRLFLYYKLIKVGDVRFGSMYNKRKFINTLDRMIEKSYGILTNEKEFRTGYNKLESIVMYYLEKVIRNLKNRYSNIQIHEELIDDIFNVIRMLNSCATEIIHNKIDVKNAPDDTLKAAIKKEPFAFLEIIIDFAGIELYYKICNIIFKFSQLIVKSYSSSLVNNELSLLRFLDGPFLMLVFMSSEGPILNKKQDEKLLALIVMEILIVEFNSKDKKVDLIRYDKMVELWKYKQQKYNDIFIEKQDKEHVVKLLSKERYDLEIKYNKAVGNYNELNYMYNNYNEKFKNIVLNSNKGTLLSSYTKYIELIDKKLEAENRISEAKSKLGAFKSVLSPELWKGHSDKIRSESEIVEAEKMLILEAKNSPHFQEEYQVFEKLKKEISKAKNILDEEKHSLDEKIASINELKNKIDELDNQLNIIKDIYVDMEEGYY
;
A
#
# COMPACT_ATOMS: atom_id res chain seq x y z
N MET A 1 -13.37 -47.61 32.12
CA MET A 1 -12.24 -47.40 31.21
C MET A 1 -11.92 -48.74 30.55
N LYS A 2 -11.94 -48.84 29.22
CA LYS A 2 -11.30 -49.95 28.52
C LYS A 2 -9.80 -49.67 28.51
N TYR A 3 -8.98 -50.59 29.03
CA TYR A 3 -7.53 -50.46 29.01
C TYR A 3 -7.01 -50.98 27.65
N SER A 4 -6.37 -50.11 26.86
CA SER A 4 -5.68 -50.50 25.62
C SER A 4 -4.18 -50.71 25.90
N GLU A 5 -3.59 -51.67 25.20
CA GLU A 5 -2.16 -52.02 25.36
C GLU A 5 -1.24 -50.94 24.77
N SER A 6 -1.66 -50.27 23.69
CA SER A 6 -0.99 -49.15 23.01
C SER A 6 -1.97 -48.48 22.06
N ASN A 7 -1.77 -47.19 21.79
CA ASN A 7 -2.51 -46.47 20.75
C ASN A 7 -2.37 -47.10 19.35
N PHE A 8 -1.29 -47.86 19.10
CA PHE A 8 -1.00 -48.50 17.81
C PHE A 8 -1.30 -49.99 17.78
N GLY A 9 -1.97 -50.54 18.81
CA GLY A 9 -2.26 -51.98 18.93
C GLY A 9 -2.95 -52.60 17.72
N TYR A 10 -3.75 -51.80 17.01
CA TYR A 10 -4.47 -52.19 15.79
C TYR A 10 -3.55 -52.58 14.62
N LEU A 11 -2.29 -52.13 14.59
CA LEU A 11 -1.36 -52.45 13.51
C LEU A 11 -0.96 -53.93 13.46
N ARG A 12 -1.09 -54.68 14.56
CA ARG A 12 -0.69 -56.10 14.63
C ARG A 12 -1.44 -57.01 13.66
N GLU A 13 -2.65 -56.60 13.28
CA GLU A 13 -3.55 -57.36 12.40
C GLU A 13 -3.57 -56.82 10.96
N THR A 14 -2.68 -55.87 10.62
CA THR A 14 -2.63 -55.24 9.28
C THR A 14 -1.28 -55.46 8.61
N LYS A 15 -1.18 -55.10 7.32
CA LYS A 15 0.11 -55.09 6.58
C LYS A 15 1.17 -54.16 7.18
N LEU A 16 0.78 -53.25 8.06
CA LEU A 16 1.67 -52.29 8.72
C LEU A 16 2.23 -52.80 10.06
N LYS A 17 2.05 -54.09 10.38
CA LYS A 17 2.59 -54.72 11.60
C LYS A 17 4.08 -54.44 11.84
N LYS A 18 4.88 -54.30 10.78
CA LYS A 18 6.32 -54.00 10.88
C LYS A 18 6.65 -52.69 11.60
N TYR A 19 5.72 -51.74 11.67
CA TYR A 19 5.91 -50.45 12.36
C TYR A 19 5.46 -50.46 13.81
N TYR A 20 4.78 -51.52 14.25
CA TYR A 20 4.16 -51.57 15.56
C TYR A 20 5.16 -51.41 16.70
N ASP A 21 6.26 -52.17 16.68
CA ASP A 21 7.22 -52.15 17.78
C ASP A 21 7.97 -50.80 17.87
N GLU A 22 8.31 -50.19 16.73
CA GLU A 22 8.94 -48.86 16.69
C GLU A 22 8.01 -47.75 17.19
N LEU A 23 6.71 -47.79 16.85
CA LEU A 23 5.75 -46.80 17.33
C LEU A 23 5.46 -46.97 18.82
N VAL A 24 5.44 -48.20 19.33
CA VAL A 24 5.35 -48.47 20.78
C VAL A 24 6.60 -47.95 21.47
N LYS A 25 7.79 -48.15 20.90
CA LYS A 25 9.05 -47.58 21.43
C LYS A 25 9.02 -46.06 21.46
N ALA A 26 8.50 -45.41 20.41
CA ALA A 26 8.30 -43.96 20.38
C ALA A 26 7.31 -43.48 21.44
N GLU A 27 6.21 -44.22 21.66
CA GLU A 27 5.20 -43.99 22.71
C GLU A 27 5.79 -44.11 24.12
N CYS A 28 6.67 -45.09 24.36
CA CYS A 28 7.39 -45.25 25.63
C CYS A 28 8.36 -44.10 25.89
N ALA A 29 9.02 -43.62 24.84
CA ALA A 29 10.08 -42.62 24.91
C ALA A 29 9.57 -41.18 25.08
N VAL A 30 8.26 -40.93 24.91
CA VAL A 30 7.67 -39.57 24.79
C VAL A 30 8.13 -38.60 25.87
N GLU A 31 8.11 -39.04 27.13
CA GLU A 31 8.40 -38.16 28.28
C GLU A 31 9.89 -38.12 28.62
N ARG A 32 10.55 -39.28 28.63
CA ARG A 32 11.94 -39.41 29.07
C ARG A 32 12.95 -39.08 27.97
N PHE A 33 12.60 -39.35 26.72
CA PHE A 33 13.44 -39.17 25.54
C PHE A 33 12.67 -38.53 24.37
N PRO A 34 12.15 -37.31 24.54
CA PRO A 34 11.26 -36.66 23.57
C PRO A 34 11.90 -36.51 22.17
N ARG A 35 13.23 -36.28 22.12
CA ARG A 35 13.97 -36.20 20.84
C ARG A 35 13.98 -37.54 20.10
N ILE A 36 14.23 -38.64 20.81
CA ILE A 36 14.26 -39.98 20.21
C ILE A 36 12.87 -40.36 19.70
N SER A 37 11.79 -40.02 20.43
CA SER A 37 10.43 -40.19 19.93
C SER A 37 10.21 -39.47 18.60
N LYS A 38 10.59 -38.19 18.49
CA LYS A 38 10.48 -37.41 17.25
C LYS A 38 11.22 -38.07 16.08
N ILE A 39 12.42 -38.56 16.34
CA ILE A 39 13.26 -39.26 15.35
C ILE A 39 12.57 -40.54 14.86
N ILE A 40 12.17 -41.42 15.78
CA ILE A 40 11.55 -42.71 15.42
C ILE A 40 10.27 -42.47 14.62
N ILE A 41 9.45 -41.50 15.04
CA ILE A 41 8.23 -41.11 14.33
C ILE A 41 8.54 -40.72 12.88
N ARG A 42 9.57 -39.88 12.65
CA ARG A 42 9.99 -39.49 11.30
C ARG A 42 10.46 -40.69 10.49
N LYS A 43 11.31 -41.57 11.06
CA LYS A 43 11.79 -42.79 10.37
C LYS A 43 10.63 -43.69 9.93
N VAL A 44 9.65 -43.90 10.80
CA VAL A 44 8.46 -44.73 10.50
C VAL A 44 7.62 -44.12 9.37
N VAL A 45 7.43 -42.81 9.36
CA VAL A 45 6.63 -42.12 8.34
C VAL A 45 7.34 -42.10 6.98
N GLU A 46 8.66 -41.89 6.96
CA GLU A 46 9.43 -41.95 5.71
C GLU A 46 9.48 -43.39 5.14
N ASP A 47 9.63 -44.41 5.99
CA ASP A 47 9.54 -45.82 5.54
C ASP A 47 8.13 -46.20 5.08
N LEU A 48 7.09 -45.65 5.71
CA LEU A 48 5.70 -45.79 5.23
C LEU A 48 5.55 -45.27 3.81
N LEU A 49 6.09 -44.09 3.49
CA LEU A 49 6.05 -43.55 2.13
C LEU A 49 6.76 -44.46 1.11
N ARG A 50 7.91 -45.02 1.48
CA ARG A 50 8.63 -46.01 0.65
C ARG A 50 7.83 -47.29 0.46
N PHE A 51 7.19 -47.78 1.52
CA PHE A 51 6.31 -48.93 1.45
C PHE A 51 5.15 -48.71 0.48
N ILE A 52 4.53 -47.53 0.51
CA ILE A 52 3.45 -47.13 -0.39
C ILE A 52 3.95 -47.07 -1.84
N ALA A 53 5.08 -46.40 -2.07
CA ALA A 53 5.72 -46.28 -3.37
C ALA A 53 6.06 -47.65 -3.98
N LYS A 54 6.60 -48.58 -3.17
CA LYS A 54 6.92 -49.94 -3.60
C LYS A 54 5.67 -50.72 -4.04
N GLY A 55 4.56 -50.56 -3.31
CA GLY A 55 3.27 -51.16 -3.68
C GLY A 55 2.68 -50.64 -5.00
N LYS A 56 3.25 -49.56 -5.54
CA LYS A 56 2.82 -48.88 -6.77
C LYS A 56 3.89 -48.89 -7.87
N SER A 57 4.94 -49.70 -7.73
CA SER A 57 6.05 -49.82 -8.71
C SER A 57 6.80 -48.50 -8.98
N VAL A 58 6.84 -47.59 -8.00
CA VAL A 58 7.68 -46.39 -8.05
C VAL A 58 9.09 -46.75 -7.60
N ASP A 59 10.10 -46.09 -8.17
CA ASP A 59 11.46 -46.20 -7.67
C ASP A 59 11.53 -45.73 -6.20
N THR A 60 12.04 -46.61 -5.35
CA THR A 60 12.19 -46.37 -3.91
C THR A 60 13.63 -46.08 -3.52
N ASN A 61 14.57 -46.14 -4.47
CA ASN A 61 15.99 -45.86 -4.25
C ASN A 61 16.35 -44.38 -4.49
N ILE A 62 15.44 -43.49 -4.09
CA ILE A 62 15.55 -42.04 -4.29
C ILE A 62 15.39 -41.27 -2.96
N CYS A 63 15.82 -40.02 -2.96
CA CYS A 63 15.67 -39.11 -1.82
C CYS A 63 14.20 -38.85 -1.48
N ILE A 64 13.91 -38.50 -0.22
CA ILE A 64 12.54 -38.45 0.27
C ILE A 64 11.71 -37.33 -0.37
N ASN A 65 12.29 -36.17 -0.71
CA ASN A 65 11.53 -35.10 -1.40
C ASN A 65 11.11 -35.54 -2.80
N THR A 66 12.02 -36.16 -3.56
CA THR A 66 11.72 -36.72 -4.88
C THR A 66 10.67 -37.82 -4.78
N LEU A 67 10.73 -38.66 -3.74
CA LEU A 67 9.73 -39.68 -3.48
C LEU A 67 8.34 -39.06 -3.22
N ILE A 68 8.25 -38.03 -2.38
CA ILE A 68 6.99 -37.33 -2.09
C ILE A 68 6.41 -36.69 -3.36
N GLN A 69 7.24 -36.06 -4.19
CA GLN A 69 6.80 -35.50 -5.47
C GLN A 69 6.28 -36.59 -6.42
N ASN A 70 7.02 -37.69 -6.56
CA ASN A 70 6.60 -38.81 -7.40
C ASN A 70 5.27 -39.44 -6.91
N ILE A 71 5.06 -39.53 -5.60
CA ILE A 71 3.78 -39.99 -5.04
C ILE A 71 2.66 -38.98 -5.31
N LYS A 72 2.93 -37.66 -5.22
CA LYS A 72 1.95 -36.60 -5.49
C LYS A 72 1.48 -36.56 -6.95
N PHE A 73 2.36 -36.81 -7.92
CA PHE A 73 2.06 -36.61 -9.34
C PHE A 73 1.60 -37.87 -10.11
N ASN A 74 1.89 -39.08 -9.62
CA ASN A 74 1.72 -40.31 -10.44
C ASN A 74 0.53 -41.23 -10.10
N PHE A 75 -0.40 -40.91 -9.18
CA PHE A 75 -1.38 -41.92 -8.70
C PHE A 75 -2.82 -41.46 -8.44
N ASP A 76 -3.75 -42.39 -8.71
CA ASP A 76 -5.19 -42.36 -8.35
C ASP A 76 -5.47 -42.43 -6.83
N PHE A 77 -4.42 -42.58 -6.01
CA PHE A 77 -4.50 -42.57 -4.55
C PHE A 77 -3.88 -41.27 -4.05
N LEU A 78 -4.73 -40.30 -3.73
CA LEU A 78 -4.31 -39.04 -3.14
C LEU A 78 -4.51 -39.13 -1.64
N PHE A 79 -3.41 -39.21 -0.88
CA PHE A 79 -3.45 -38.60 0.44
C PHE A 79 -4.01 -37.19 0.28
N PRO A 80 -5.04 -36.80 1.03
CA PRO A 80 -5.51 -35.42 1.03
C PRO A 80 -4.34 -34.48 1.29
N GLN A 81 -4.38 -33.25 0.74
CA GLN A 81 -3.32 -32.26 0.96
C GLN A 81 -3.04 -32.04 2.46
N GLU A 82 -4.06 -32.19 3.31
CA GLU A 82 -3.95 -32.17 4.77
C GLU A 82 -3.02 -33.25 5.34
N ILE A 83 -2.97 -34.44 4.75
CA ILE A 83 -2.09 -35.52 5.16
C ILE A 83 -0.64 -35.24 4.71
N TYR A 84 -0.44 -34.69 3.52
CA TYR A 84 0.90 -34.23 3.10
C TYR A 84 1.43 -33.12 4.01
N ASN A 85 0.58 -32.16 4.41
CA ASN A 85 0.98 -31.14 5.39
C ASN A 85 1.36 -31.76 6.74
N LYS A 86 0.63 -32.79 7.19
CA LYS A 86 0.95 -33.55 8.42
C LYS A 86 2.30 -34.29 8.31
N ILE A 87 2.62 -34.86 7.15
CA ILE A 87 3.92 -35.48 6.87
C ILE A 87 5.03 -34.43 6.95
N ASP A 88 4.83 -33.26 6.35
CA ASP A 88 5.81 -32.16 6.39
C ASP A 88 6.02 -31.64 7.82
N ILE A 89 4.98 -31.59 8.66
CA ILE A 89 5.09 -31.24 10.10
C ILE A 89 5.94 -32.26 10.87
N ILE A 90 5.82 -33.56 10.56
CA ILE A 90 6.64 -34.60 11.19
C ILE A 90 8.11 -34.48 10.75
N ARG A 91 8.36 -34.26 9.46
CA ARG A 91 9.72 -34.04 8.92
C ARG A 91 10.37 -32.80 9.56
N PHE A 92 9.61 -31.70 9.54
CA PHE A 92 9.56 -30.60 10.50
C PHE A 92 10.37 -30.80 11.78
N ASN A 93 9.66 -31.46 12.68
CA ASN A 93 10.01 -31.62 14.08
C ASN A 93 11.05 -32.74 14.32
N GLY A 94 11.29 -33.62 13.34
CA GLY A 94 12.27 -34.70 13.45
C GLY A 94 13.73 -34.23 13.39
N ASN A 95 14.00 -33.10 12.73
CA ASN A 95 15.34 -32.49 12.65
C ASN A 95 15.36 -31.04 13.20
N GLU A 96 14.19 -30.42 13.40
CA GLU A 96 14.00 -29.00 13.78
C GLU A 96 14.65 -27.99 12.80
N GLN A 97 15.15 -28.48 11.67
CA GLN A 97 15.55 -27.74 10.50
C GLN A 97 14.94 -28.43 9.29
N VAL A 98 13.95 -27.78 8.67
CA VAL A 98 13.58 -28.08 7.29
C VAL A 98 13.64 -26.75 6.56
N VAL A 99 14.64 -26.64 5.69
CA VAL A 99 14.67 -25.61 4.67
C VAL A 99 13.75 -26.10 3.55
N ASN A 100 12.48 -25.76 3.71
CA ASN A 100 11.56 -25.58 2.61
C ASN A 100 10.99 -24.17 2.76
N ASN A 101 10.90 -23.44 1.64
CA ASN A 101 10.42 -22.06 1.54
C ASN A 101 8.96 -21.85 2.00
N ASN A 102 8.28 -22.89 2.50
CA ASN A 102 6.95 -22.81 3.07
C ASN A 102 7.03 -22.43 4.56
N ILE A 103 7.13 -21.12 4.79
CA ILE A 103 7.07 -20.47 6.12
C ILE A 103 5.82 -20.92 6.91
N SER A 104 4.74 -21.30 6.23
CA SER A 104 3.44 -21.67 6.81
C SER A 104 3.42 -22.97 7.63
N ASN A 105 4.37 -23.88 7.46
CA ASN A 105 4.34 -25.21 8.10
C ASN A 105 5.36 -25.42 9.24
N ARG A 106 6.07 -24.36 9.68
CA ARG A 106 7.06 -24.42 10.77
C ARG A 106 6.41 -24.42 12.17
N ILE A 107 5.52 -25.38 12.43
CA ILE A 107 4.84 -25.52 13.72
C ILE A 107 5.63 -26.50 14.58
N ILE A 108 6.20 -26.01 15.69
CA ILE A 108 6.83 -26.87 16.69
C ILE A 108 5.74 -27.65 17.42
N LYS A 109 5.85 -28.98 17.41
CA LYS A 109 4.89 -29.92 18.00
C LYS A 109 5.56 -30.78 19.07
N SER A 110 4.81 -31.08 20.12
CA SER A 110 5.22 -32.04 21.14
C SER A 110 5.25 -33.47 20.58
N PRO A 111 6.06 -34.38 21.15
CA PRO A 111 6.10 -35.77 20.70
C PRO A 111 4.72 -36.47 20.76
N ILE A 112 3.86 -36.10 21.72
CA ILE A 112 2.49 -36.63 21.83
C ILE A 112 1.64 -36.22 20.62
N GLU A 113 1.66 -34.93 20.27
CA GLU A 113 0.94 -34.44 19.09
C GLU A 113 1.47 -35.09 17.80
N LEU A 114 2.78 -35.34 17.71
CA LEU A 114 3.34 -36.04 16.54
C LEU A 114 2.89 -37.50 16.47
N LEU A 115 2.79 -38.21 17.59
CA LEU A 115 2.22 -39.57 17.61
C LEU A 115 0.75 -39.57 17.18
N GLU A 116 -0.03 -38.57 17.59
CA GLU A 116 -1.42 -38.40 17.15
C GLU A 116 -1.49 -38.13 15.65
N ILE A 117 -0.61 -37.28 15.12
CA ILE A 117 -0.51 -37.01 13.69
C ILE A 117 -0.14 -38.29 12.93
N THR A 118 0.83 -39.06 13.40
CA THR A 118 1.21 -40.35 12.81
C THR A 118 0.08 -41.35 12.85
N HIS A 119 -0.65 -41.44 13.97
CA HIS A 119 -1.85 -42.26 14.09
C HIS A 119 -2.89 -41.89 13.03
N ASN A 120 -3.11 -40.59 12.82
CA ASN A 120 -4.04 -40.09 11.81
C ASN A 120 -3.60 -40.44 10.38
N ILE A 121 -2.30 -40.34 10.07
CA ILE A 121 -1.74 -40.72 8.75
C ILE A 121 -1.95 -42.21 8.50
N LEU A 122 -1.61 -43.07 9.48
CA LEU A 122 -1.75 -44.52 9.38
C LEU A 122 -3.22 -44.95 9.24
N CYS A 123 -4.11 -44.35 10.02
CA CYS A 123 -5.55 -44.59 9.93
C CYS A 123 -6.11 -44.19 8.57
N CYS A 124 -5.67 -43.04 8.00
CA CYS A 124 -6.09 -42.61 6.68
C CYS A 124 -5.71 -43.66 5.62
N TYR A 125 -4.45 -44.08 5.62
CA TYR A 125 -3.95 -45.08 4.68
C TYR A 125 -4.68 -46.43 4.78
N LEU A 126 -4.89 -46.92 6.01
CA LEU A 126 -5.54 -48.20 6.23
C LEU A 126 -7.04 -48.16 5.90
N LYS A 127 -7.73 -47.02 6.06
CA LYS A 127 -9.16 -46.87 5.71
C LYS A 127 -9.38 -47.09 4.22
N GLU A 128 -8.43 -46.65 3.41
CA GLU A 128 -8.52 -46.73 1.97
C GLU A 128 -8.00 -48.06 1.41
N THR A 129 -7.00 -48.67 2.06
CA THR A 129 -6.37 -49.92 1.58
C THR A 129 -6.94 -51.20 2.17
N GLU A 130 -7.44 -51.16 3.42
CA GLU A 130 -7.96 -52.31 4.16
C GLU A 130 -9.25 -51.98 4.95
N PRO A 131 -10.32 -51.49 4.28
CA PRO A 131 -11.53 -51.04 4.97
C PRO A 131 -12.19 -52.17 5.79
N GLN A 132 -12.14 -53.41 5.31
CA GLN A 132 -12.71 -54.57 5.99
C GLN A 132 -11.96 -54.94 7.29
N SER A 133 -10.66 -54.69 7.37
CA SER A 133 -9.86 -54.89 8.58
C SER A 133 -10.20 -53.82 9.60
N ILE A 134 -10.35 -52.56 9.17
CA ILE A 134 -10.70 -51.44 10.05
C ILE A 134 -12.12 -51.52 10.63
N ILE A 135 -13.11 -51.96 9.85
CA ILE A 135 -14.51 -52.07 10.32
C ILE A 135 -14.63 -53.05 11.51
N LYS A 136 -13.72 -54.03 11.62
CA LYS A 136 -13.68 -54.99 12.72
C LYS A 136 -13.10 -54.40 14.03
N ILE A 137 -12.42 -53.26 13.95
CA ILE A 137 -11.69 -52.64 15.07
C ILE A 137 -12.59 -51.61 15.75
N LYS A 138 -13.08 -51.94 16.95
CA LYS A 138 -14.16 -51.19 17.63
C LYS A 138 -13.78 -49.82 18.20
N ASP A 139 -12.49 -49.50 18.38
CA ASP A 139 -12.03 -48.22 18.97
C ASP A 139 -10.71 -47.77 18.28
N LEU A 140 -10.78 -46.76 17.40
CA LEU A 140 -9.62 -46.14 16.69
C LEU A 140 -9.25 -44.75 17.27
N THR A 141 -9.60 -44.51 18.53
CA THR A 141 -9.36 -43.24 19.20
C THR A 141 -7.93 -43.16 19.71
N PHE A 142 -7.25 -42.05 19.42
CA PHE A 142 -5.96 -41.74 20.01
C PHE A 142 -6.17 -41.23 21.43
N THR A 143 -5.39 -41.75 22.37
CA THR A 143 -5.37 -41.32 23.77
C THR A 143 -3.96 -40.89 24.14
N ALA A 144 -3.82 -39.81 24.91
CA ALA A 144 -2.49 -39.39 25.37
C ALA A 144 -1.81 -40.56 26.10
N PRO A 145 -0.56 -40.92 25.72
CA PRO A 145 0.16 -42.01 26.37
C PRO A 145 0.25 -41.77 27.88
N THR A 146 -0.08 -42.78 28.68
CA THR A 146 0.05 -42.69 30.14
C THR A 146 1.50 -42.91 30.57
N THR A 147 1.92 -42.17 31.60
CA THR A 147 3.26 -42.32 32.16
C THR A 147 3.38 -43.68 32.87
N ILE A 148 4.58 -44.27 32.88
CA ILE A 148 4.83 -45.52 33.62
C ILE A 148 4.51 -45.34 35.10
N GLU A 149 4.78 -44.16 35.65
CA GLU A 149 4.47 -43.83 37.04
C GLU A 149 2.96 -43.80 37.31
N TYR A 150 2.18 -43.22 36.40
CA TYR A 150 0.73 -43.22 36.46
C TYR A 150 0.18 -44.64 36.37
N ASP A 151 0.67 -45.44 35.41
CA ASP A 151 0.26 -46.85 35.25
C ASP A 151 0.59 -47.67 36.50
N ARG A 152 1.72 -47.42 37.17
CA ARG A 152 2.06 -48.04 38.47
C ARG A 152 1.10 -47.65 39.59
N ILE A 153 0.64 -46.39 39.63
CA ILE A 153 -0.36 -45.92 40.60
C ILE A 153 -1.71 -46.58 40.34
N VAL A 154 -2.13 -46.65 39.08
CA VAL A 154 -3.40 -47.31 38.70
C VAL A 154 -3.37 -48.80 39.02
N LEU A 155 -2.24 -49.48 38.76
CA LEU A 155 -2.06 -50.88 39.13
C LEU A 155 -2.24 -51.11 40.64
N LYS A 156 -1.69 -50.22 41.48
CA LYS A 156 -1.89 -50.27 42.94
C LYS A 156 -3.36 -50.10 43.34
N LYS A 157 -4.11 -49.21 42.67
CA LYS A 157 -5.55 -49.01 42.92
C LYS A 157 -6.37 -50.23 42.48
N LEU A 158 -6.12 -50.77 41.29
CA LEU A 158 -6.74 -51.99 40.77
C LEU A 158 -6.57 -53.18 41.72
N ARG A 159 -5.35 -53.41 42.21
CA ARG A 159 -5.07 -54.47 43.18
C ARG A 159 -5.88 -54.32 44.48
N LYS A 160 -6.06 -53.09 44.96
CA LYS A 160 -6.90 -52.80 46.13
C LYS A 160 -8.38 -53.06 45.84
N GLU A 161 -8.88 -52.68 44.67
CA GLU A 161 -10.28 -52.94 44.27
C GLU A 161 -10.56 -54.44 44.08
N ILE A 162 -9.65 -55.20 43.47
CA ILE A 162 -9.76 -56.66 43.35
C ILE A 162 -9.85 -57.30 44.75
N LEU A 163 -9.05 -56.82 45.70
CA LEU A 163 -9.09 -57.27 47.09
C LEU A 163 -10.43 -56.93 47.76
N LEU A 164 -10.95 -55.71 47.57
CA LEU A 164 -12.26 -55.30 48.09
C LEU A 164 -13.41 -56.14 47.52
N ARG A 165 -13.39 -56.43 46.21
CA ARG A 165 -14.40 -57.29 45.57
C ARG A 165 -14.29 -58.73 46.05
N LYS A 166 -13.07 -59.23 46.29
CA LYS A 166 -12.85 -60.55 46.89
C LYS A 166 -13.46 -60.61 48.30
N ASN A 167 -13.14 -59.64 49.16
CA ASN A 167 -13.68 -59.58 50.52
C ASN A 167 -15.22 -59.48 50.51
N LYS A 168 -15.79 -58.64 49.64
CA LYS A 168 -17.25 -58.50 49.48
C LYS A 168 -17.91 -59.81 49.02
N ILE A 169 -17.28 -60.57 48.13
CA ILE A 169 -17.77 -61.90 47.73
C ILE A 169 -17.75 -62.85 48.92
N ASP A 170 -16.69 -62.82 49.73
CA ASP A 170 -16.54 -63.69 50.89
C ASP A 170 -17.55 -63.33 52.00
N ASP A 171 -17.77 -62.04 52.27
CA ASP A 171 -18.80 -61.54 53.21
C ASP A 171 -20.23 -61.91 52.74
N LEU A 172 -20.53 -61.73 51.45
CA LEU A 172 -21.83 -62.09 50.88
C LEU A 172 -22.06 -63.61 50.93
N ARG A 173 -21.01 -64.44 50.82
CA ARG A 173 -21.10 -65.89 51.00
C ARG A 173 -21.44 -66.28 52.43
N ILE A 174 -20.84 -65.59 53.42
CA ILE A 174 -21.17 -65.79 54.84
C ILE A 174 -22.64 -65.44 55.10
N ASN A 175 -23.11 -64.29 54.61
CA ASN A 175 -24.51 -63.87 54.74
C ASN A 175 -25.51 -64.85 54.08
N VAL A 176 -25.14 -65.48 52.96
CA VAL A 176 -25.96 -66.52 52.31
C VAL A 176 -26.06 -67.79 53.18
N ILE A 177 -24.99 -68.13 53.91
CA ILE A 177 -24.97 -69.28 54.84
C ILE A 177 -25.84 -68.99 56.08
N GLU A 178 -25.87 -67.74 56.56
CA GLU A 178 -26.63 -67.33 57.75
C GLU A 178 -28.16 -67.21 57.53
N LEU A 179 -28.62 -66.93 56.29
CA LEU A 179 -30.03 -66.68 55.94
C LEU A 179 -30.93 -67.93 55.77
N GLY A 180 -30.62 -69.04 56.44
CA GLY A 180 -31.26 -70.36 56.31
C GLY A 180 -32.75 -70.38 55.87
N ASN A 181 -33.02 -71.16 54.82
CA ASN A 181 -34.34 -71.50 54.23
C ASN A 181 -35.20 -70.36 53.64
N GLN A 182 -34.75 -69.10 53.58
CA GLN A 182 -35.45 -68.04 52.84
C GLN A 182 -35.06 -68.01 51.35
N SER A 183 -35.78 -68.75 50.50
CA SER A 183 -35.40 -68.99 49.09
C SER A 183 -35.31 -67.73 48.21
N ARG A 184 -36.08 -66.67 48.51
CA ARG A 184 -36.08 -65.42 47.72
C ARG A 184 -34.85 -64.54 47.98
N SER A 185 -34.47 -64.34 49.24
CA SER A 185 -33.31 -63.52 49.65
C SER A 185 -31.97 -64.19 49.28
N ILE A 186 -31.90 -65.52 49.32
CA ILE A 186 -30.72 -66.29 48.86
C ILE A 186 -30.47 -66.09 47.36
N ARG A 187 -31.53 -66.08 46.53
CA ARG A 187 -31.41 -65.91 45.08
C ARG A 187 -30.90 -64.51 44.70
N GLU A 188 -31.37 -63.48 45.39
CA GLU A 188 -30.93 -62.09 45.18
C GLU A 188 -29.46 -61.90 45.57
N LEU A 189 -29.04 -62.41 46.74
CA LEU A 189 -27.63 -62.39 47.16
C LEU A 189 -26.72 -63.19 46.23
N THR A 190 -27.19 -64.32 45.71
CA THR A 190 -26.43 -65.12 44.74
C THR A 190 -26.25 -64.38 43.42
N ASN A 191 -27.27 -63.67 42.92
CA ASN A 191 -27.14 -62.83 41.74
C ASN A 191 -26.14 -61.68 41.97
N ILE A 192 -26.12 -61.07 43.16
CA ILE A 192 -25.15 -60.03 43.52
C ILE A 192 -23.72 -60.60 43.59
N ILE A 193 -23.54 -61.83 44.10
CA ILE A 193 -22.25 -62.52 44.10
C ILE A 193 -21.77 -62.79 42.66
N ILE A 194 -22.66 -63.24 41.77
CA ILE A 194 -22.32 -63.48 40.36
C ILE A 194 -21.89 -62.17 39.70
N ALA A 195 -22.66 -61.09 39.84
CA ALA A 195 -22.31 -59.79 39.29
C ALA A 195 -20.98 -59.26 39.87
N THR A 196 -20.75 -59.39 41.18
CA THR A 196 -19.50 -58.95 41.83
C THR A 196 -18.30 -59.82 41.39
N ARG A 197 -18.53 -61.09 41.08
CA ARG A 197 -17.52 -62.01 40.55
C ARG A 197 -17.16 -61.67 39.10
N GLU A 198 -18.14 -61.34 38.27
CA GLU A 198 -17.91 -60.84 36.91
C GLU A 198 -17.12 -59.53 36.92
N GLU A 199 -17.48 -58.58 37.78
CA GLU A 199 -16.70 -57.35 38.00
C GLU A 199 -15.25 -57.65 38.41
N LYS A 200 -15.04 -58.58 39.35
CA LYS A 200 -13.70 -58.98 39.79
C LYS A 200 -12.87 -59.58 38.66
N VAL A 201 -13.45 -60.47 37.85
CA VAL A 201 -12.77 -61.09 36.71
C VAL A 201 -12.38 -60.03 35.67
N ASN A 202 -13.25 -59.05 35.43
CA ASN A 202 -12.94 -57.92 34.57
C ASN A 202 -11.76 -57.10 35.11
N LEU A 203 -11.72 -56.79 36.41
CA LEU A 203 -10.60 -56.07 37.04
C LEU A 203 -9.29 -56.89 37.00
N GLU A 204 -9.33 -58.20 37.22
CA GLU A 204 -8.16 -59.08 37.11
C GLU A 204 -7.62 -59.15 35.66
N SER A 205 -8.50 -59.11 34.66
CA SER A 205 -8.08 -59.01 33.26
C SER A 205 -7.37 -57.69 32.96
N MET A 206 -7.86 -56.57 33.53
CA MET A 206 -7.24 -55.25 33.39
C MET A 206 -5.88 -55.20 34.09
N GLU A 207 -5.75 -55.84 35.24
CA GLU A 207 -4.47 -55.95 35.96
C GLU A 207 -3.40 -56.65 35.09
N LYS A 208 -3.75 -57.78 34.47
CA LYS A 208 -2.82 -58.52 33.60
C LYS A 208 -2.31 -57.68 32.44
N ILE A 209 -3.20 -56.94 31.77
CA ILE A 209 -2.86 -56.05 30.65
C ILE A 209 -1.94 -54.90 31.12
N LEU A 210 -2.19 -54.34 32.29
CA LEU A 210 -1.40 -53.24 32.82
C LEU A 210 0.02 -53.70 33.26
N VAL A 211 0.13 -54.89 33.84
CA VAL A 211 1.43 -55.48 34.23
C VAL A 211 2.29 -55.78 32.99
N SER A 212 1.70 -56.38 31.94
CA SER A 212 2.44 -56.66 30.71
C SER A 212 2.92 -55.38 30.03
N LYS A 213 2.08 -54.33 29.99
CA LYS A 213 2.42 -53.00 29.48
C LYS A 213 3.62 -52.39 30.22
N ILE A 214 3.57 -52.34 31.56
CA ILE A 214 4.65 -51.77 32.39
C ILE A 214 5.98 -52.52 32.17
N ASN A 215 5.95 -53.86 32.14
CA ASN A 215 7.16 -54.66 31.96
C ASN A 215 7.79 -54.41 30.58
N ARG A 216 6.97 -54.38 29.53
CA ARG A 216 7.42 -54.06 28.17
C ARG A 216 8.06 -52.66 28.10
N TYR A 217 7.41 -51.66 28.68
CA TYR A 217 7.90 -50.29 28.67
C TYR A 217 9.22 -50.13 29.44
N ASN A 218 9.40 -50.84 30.56
CA ASN A 218 10.69 -50.82 31.29
C ASN A 218 11.84 -51.39 30.44
N VAL A 219 11.61 -52.48 29.72
CA VAL A 219 12.62 -53.11 28.85
C VAL A 219 13.04 -52.15 27.73
N GLU A 220 12.07 -51.51 27.07
CA GLU A 220 12.35 -50.54 26.00
C GLU A 220 13.08 -49.30 26.51
N LEU A 221 12.73 -48.78 27.69
CA LEU A 221 13.42 -47.62 28.27
C LEU A 221 14.87 -47.91 28.65
N VAL A 222 15.19 -49.09 29.16
CA VAL A 222 16.58 -49.48 29.48
C VAL A 222 17.41 -49.58 28.20
N ASN A 223 16.85 -50.19 27.16
CA ASN A 223 17.51 -50.28 25.84
C ASN A 223 17.74 -48.88 25.22
N LEU A 224 16.78 -47.97 25.40
CA LEU A 224 16.91 -46.58 24.97
C LEU A 224 17.95 -45.79 25.79
N ASP A 225 17.98 -45.96 27.12
CA ASP A 225 19.00 -45.38 28.00
C ASP A 225 20.42 -45.77 27.53
N GLU A 226 20.64 -47.05 27.20
CA GLU A 226 21.94 -47.57 26.74
C GLU A 226 22.37 -47.04 25.36
N ASN A 227 21.41 -46.79 24.46
CA ASN A 227 21.69 -46.37 23.08
C ASN A 227 21.51 -44.86 22.83
N CYS A 228 21.01 -44.10 23.81
CA CYS A 228 20.64 -42.69 23.67
C CYS A 228 21.79 -41.83 23.13
N GLU A 229 23.02 -42.02 23.64
CA GLU A 229 24.18 -41.25 23.19
C GLU A 229 24.50 -41.46 21.72
N MET A 230 24.35 -42.69 21.20
CA MET A 230 24.62 -42.98 19.80
C MET A 230 23.60 -42.29 18.89
N TYR A 231 22.32 -42.34 19.24
CA TYR A 231 21.29 -41.62 18.51
C TYR A 231 21.58 -40.12 18.52
N VAL A 232 21.77 -39.52 19.69
CA VAL A 232 21.97 -38.06 19.81
C VAL A 232 23.20 -37.58 19.02
N LYS A 233 24.34 -38.30 19.07
CA LYS A 233 25.56 -37.93 18.33
C LYS A 233 25.36 -37.89 16.81
N ALA A 234 24.67 -38.88 16.24
CA ALA A 234 24.39 -38.93 14.80
C ALA A 234 23.51 -37.74 14.35
N PHE A 235 22.48 -37.40 15.13
CA PHE A 235 21.61 -36.26 14.83
C PHE A 235 22.29 -34.91 15.01
N ASP A 236 23.13 -34.75 16.04
CA ASP A 236 23.89 -33.50 16.21
C ASP A 236 24.87 -33.28 15.05
N GLN A 237 25.46 -34.35 14.50
CA GLN A 237 26.28 -34.27 13.30
C GLN A 237 25.47 -33.91 12.05
N LEU A 238 24.31 -34.54 11.83
CA LEU A 238 23.39 -34.19 10.74
C LEU A 238 23.01 -32.70 10.80
N LYS A 239 22.63 -32.23 12.00
CA LYS A 239 22.22 -30.84 12.23
C LYS A 239 23.34 -29.86 11.93
N LYS A 240 24.59 -30.20 12.26
CA LYS A 240 25.76 -29.40 11.92
C LYS A 240 25.97 -29.33 10.41
N GLU A 241 25.92 -30.45 9.71
CA GLU A 241 26.06 -30.49 8.25
C GLU A 241 24.95 -29.67 7.53
N CYS A 242 23.71 -29.74 8.02
CA CYS A 242 22.62 -28.90 7.52
C CYS A 242 22.86 -27.41 7.80
N TYR A 243 23.37 -27.06 8.98
CA TYR A 243 23.67 -25.68 9.33
C TYR A 243 24.76 -25.09 8.43
N ASP A 244 25.87 -25.78 8.27
CA ASP A 244 27.01 -25.34 7.46
C ASP A 244 26.57 -25.12 5.98
N ASN A 245 25.75 -26.01 5.44
CA ASN A 245 25.20 -25.89 4.08
C ASN A 245 24.28 -24.66 3.93
N ASN A 246 23.43 -24.39 4.92
CA ASN A 246 22.52 -23.24 4.90
C ASN A 246 23.25 -21.91 5.12
N GLU A 247 24.27 -21.88 5.98
CA GLU A 247 25.11 -20.70 6.18
C GLU A 247 25.78 -20.27 4.87
N LEU A 248 26.30 -21.22 4.08
CA LEU A 248 26.88 -20.95 2.76
C LEU A 248 25.84 -20.35 1.78
N LEU A 249 24.60 -20.80 1.80
CA LEU A 249 23.53 -20.22 0.97
C LEU A 249 23.18 -18.79 1.40
N ILE A 250 23.05 -18.55 2.71
CA ILE A 250 22.74 -17.22 3.26
C ILE A 250 23.83 -16.22 2.89
N ILE A 251 25.11 -16.61 2.97
CA ILE A 251 26.23 -15.74 2.57
C ILE A 251 26.13 -15.36 1.09
N LYS A 252 25.79 -16.30 0.20
CA LYS A 252 25.61 -16.02 -1.22
C LYS A 252 24.39 -15.14 -1.51
N GLU A 253 23.30 -15.37 -0.79
CA GLU A 253 22.09 -14.55 -0.88
C GLU A 253 22.38 -13.09 -0.51
N ASP A 254 23.11 -12.86 0.59
CA ASP A 254 23.56 -11.51 0.99
C ASP A 254 24.46 -10.87 -0.07
N GLN A 255 25.39 -11.63 -0.66
CA GLN A 255 26.26 -11.13 -1.73
C GLN A 255 25.49 -10.77 -3.00
N LEU A 256 24.52 -11.60 -3.41
CA LEU A 256 23.64 -11.32 -4.54
C LEU A 256 22.80 -10.06 -4.27
N LEU A 257 22.21 -9.94 -3.08
CA LEU A 257 21.43 -8.77 -2.69
C LEU A 257 22.25 -7.48 -2.77
N ARG A 258 23.48 -7.49 -2.25
CA ARG A 258 24.41 -6.34 -2.35
C ARG A 258 24.69 -5.98 -3.80
N ALA A 259 24.97 -6.97 -4.65
CA ALA A 259 25.18 -6.74 -6.08
C ALA A 259 23.96 -6.12 -6.76
N GLU A 260 22.74 -6.57 -6.42
CA GLU A 260 21.52 -5.96 -6.97
C GLU A 260 21.36 -4.49 -6.55
N LEU A 261 21.63 -4.17 -5.29
CA LEU A 261 21.57 -2.80 -4.78
C LEU A 261 22.61 -1.91 -5.47
N GLU A 262 23.85 -2.38 -5.61
CA GLU A 262 24.91 -1.62 -6.30
C GLU A 262 24.58 -1.38 -7.78
N ASN A 263 23.97 -2.35 -8.47
CA ASN A 263 23.52 -2.16 -9.85
C ASN A 263 22.44 -1.07 -9.95
N GLN A 264 21.49 -1.06 -9.01
CA GLN A 264 20.45 -0.04 -8.95
C GLN A 264 21.04 1.35 -8.71
N GLU A 265 22.02 1.48 -7.80
CA GLU A 265 22.74 2.74 -7.59
C GLU A 265 23.40 3.24 -8.87
N VAL A 266 24.12 2.36 -9.60
CA VAL A 266 24.79 2.72 -10.85
C VAL A 266 23.79 3.15 -11.91
N ARG A 267 22.69 2.43 -12.08
CA ARG A 267 21.61 2.81 -13.01
C ARG A 267 21.04 4.19 -12.67
N ASN A 268 20.85 4.48 -11.38
CA ASN A 268 20.40 5.79 -10.93
C ASN A 268 21.42 6.89 -11.21
N LEU A 269 22.72 6.62 -11.05
CA LEU A 269 23.79 7.55 -11.42
C LEU A 269 23.79 7.85 -12.93
N ILE A 270 23.61 6.83 -13.77
CA ILE A 270 23.60 6.97 -15.23
C ILE A 270 22.36 7.71 -15.71
N LYS A 271 21.19 7.40 -15.16
CA LYS A 271 19.96 8.19 -15.41
C LYS A 271 20.14 9.67 -15.04
N GLY A 272 21.02 9.95 -14.09
CA GLY A 272 21.38 11.30 -13.67
C GLY A 272 22.35 12.05 -14.58
N LEU A 273 22.94 11.41 -15.59
CA LEU A 273 23.87 12.07 -16.50
C LEU A 273 23.13 12.92 -17.55
N GLU A 274 23.71 14.08 -17.89
CA GLU A 274 23.10 15.00 -18.86
C GLU A 274 23.17 14.49 -20.31
N GLU A 275 24.14 13.63 -20.62
CA GLU A 275 24.35 13.00 -21.92
C GLU A 275 24.61 11.49 -21.74
N GLN A 276 24.17 10.67 -22.70
CA GLN A 276 24.47 9.23 -22.71
C GLN A 276 25.83 8.98 -23.36
N ASP A 277 26.69 8.23 -22.66
CA ASP A 277 27.94 7.74 -23.22
C ASP A 277 27.79 6.29 -23.70
N ARG A 278 28.20 6.03 -24.94
CA ARG A 278 28.05 4.69 -25.54
C ARG A 278 28.94 3.64 -24.87
N GLU A 279 30.08 4.03 -24.32
CA GLU A 279 30.98 3.11 -23.64
C GLU A 279 30.44 2.73 -22.26
N ILE A 280 29.93 3.71 -21.50
CA ILE A 280 29.22 3.50 -20.23
C ILE A 280 28.00 2.58 -20.45
N THR A 281 27.17 2.84 -21.46
CA THR A 281 25.99 1.99 -21.74
C THR A 281 26.37 0.54 -22.05
N LYS A 282 27.40 0.32 -22.87
CA LYS A 282 27.90 -1.04 -23.16
C LYS A 282 28.43 -1.75 -21.91
N GLN A 283 29.09 -1.02 -21.01
CA GLN A 283 29.57 -1.60 -19.76
C GLN A 283 28.43 -1.96 -18.80
N VAL A 284 27.36 -1.15 -18.75
CA VAL A 284 26.14 -1.50 -18.00
C VAL A 284 25.52 -2.79 -18.51
N GLU A 285 25.34 -2.92 -19.83
CA GLU A 285 24.80 -4.14 -20.44
C GLU A 285 25.66 -5.37 -20.09
N SER A 286 26.98 -5.21 -20.07
CA SER A 286 27.90 -6.27 -19.64
C SER A 286 27.75 -6.62 -18.15
N ILE A 287 27.56 -5.63 -17.28
CA ILE A 287 27.37 -5.82 -15.83
C ILE A 287 26.01 -6.48 -15.55
N ASP A 288 24.96 -6.08 -16.28
CA ASP A 288 23.65 -6.72 -16.21
C ASP A 288 23.71 -8.19 -16.62
N GLY A 289 24.46 -8.50 -17.70
CA GLY A 289 24.72 -9.88 -18.11
C GLY A 289 25.46 -10.70 -17.04
N GLN A 290 26.43 -10.08 -16.35
CA GLN A 290 27.12 -10.72 -15.22
C GLN A 290 26.20 -10.93 -14.03
N LEU A 291 25.34 -9.97 -13.68
CA LEU A 291 24.37 -10.10 -12.59
C LEU A 291 23.38 -11.24 -12.86
N GLU A 292 22.89 -11.35 -14.10
CA GLU A 292 22.02 -12.44 -14.51
C GLU A 292 22.73 -13.81 -14.43
N GLN A 293 24.03 -13.85 -14.75
CA GLN A 293 24.84 -15.05 -14.54
C GLN A 293 24.98 -15.40 -13.06
N ILE A 294 25.16 -14.41 -12.17
CA ILE A 294 25.23 -14.61 -10.71
C ILE A 294 23.91 -15.19 -10.19
N ARG A 295 22.75 -14.68 -10.65
CA ARG A 295 21.43 -15.22 -10.28
C ARG A 295 21.29 -16.69 -10.65
N LYS A 296 21.67 -17.07 -11.88
CA LYS A 296 21.63 -18.47 -12.33
C LYS A 296 22.56 -19.37 -11.53
N LEU A 297 23.74 -18.89 -11.16
CA LEU A 297 24.67 -19.63 -10.30
C LEU A 297 24.12 -19.79 -8.87
N TYR A 298 23.48 -18.76 -8.32
CA TYR A 298 22.80 -18.84 -7.03
C TYR A 298 21.66 -19.87 -7.07
N GLU A 299 20.78 -19.83 -8.08
CA GLU A 299 19.70 -20.81 -8.25
C GLU A 299 20.25 -22.25 -8.40
N SER A 300 21.34 -22.42 -9.15
CA SER A 300 22.01 -23.71 -9.28
C SER A 300 22.58 -24.21 -7.95
N SER A 301 23.27 -23.34 -7.20
CA SER A 301 23.83 -23.65 -5.87
C SER A 301 22.72 -23.97 -4.86
N LEU A 302 21.61 -23.22 -4.87
CA LEU A 302 20.42 -23.47 -4.05
C LEU A 302 19.83 -24.86 -4.34
N ASN A 303 19.63 -25.20 -5.61
CA ASN A 303 19.09 -26.50 -6.00
C ASN A 303 20.01 -27.65 -5.55
N LYS A 304 21.32 -27.55 -5.80
CA LYS A 304 22.30 -28.58 -5.39
C LYS A 304 22.41 -28.70 -3.88
N SER A 305 22.38 -27.59 -3.15
CA SER A 305 22.42 -27.57 -1.69
C SER A 305 21.16 -28.18 -1.08
N ASN A 306 19.99 -27.96 -1.69
CA ASN A 306 18.74 -28.62 -1.30
C ASN A 306 18.79 -30.12 -1.58
N THR A 307 19.35 -30.54 -2.72
CA THR A 307 19.57 -31.97 -3.02
C THR A 307 20.53 -32.61 -2.02
N TYR A 308 21.63 -31.94 -1.68
CA TYR A 308 22.57 -32.40 -0.66
C TYR A 308 21.89 -32.59 0.69
N GLN A 309 21.10 -31.60 1.12
CA GLN A 309 20.34 -31.68 2.38
C GLN A 309 19.33 -32.85 2.37
N ASP A 310 18.61 -33.06 1.28
CA ASP A 310 17.65 -34.17 1.17
C ASP A 310 18.35 -35.54 1.20
N ILE A 311 19.55 -35.66 0.62
CA ILE A 311 20.37 -36.87 0.68
C ILE A 311 20.79 -37.18 2.12
N ILE A 312 21.40 -36.22 2.82
CA ILE A 312 21.91 -36.45 4.19
C ILE A 312 20.78 -36.76 5.17
N GLU A 313 19.64 -36.09 5.04
CA GLU A 313 18.46 -36.38 5.86
C GLU A 313 17.91 -37.77 5.54
N THR A 314 17.78 -38.13 4.25
CA THR A 314 17.27 -39.45 3.85
C THR A 314 18.16 -40.59 4.36
N ILE A 315 19.49 -40.43 4.36
CA ILE A 315 20.43 -41.43 4.89
C ILE A 315 20.16 -41.68 6.37
N GLU A 316 20.01 -40.61 7.17
CA GLU A 316 19.84 -40.72 8.61
C GLU A 316 18.46 -41.29 9.00
N PHE A 317 17.40 -40.92 8.27
CA PHE A 317 16.04 -41.33 8.59
C PHE A 317 15.59 -42.66 7.93
N SER A 318 16.42 -43.29 7.09
CA SER A 318 16.11 -44.56 6.43
C SER A 318 16.41 -45.80 7.31
N TYR A 319 15.58 -46.85 7.18
CA TYR A 319 15.88 -48.19 7.70
C TYR A 319 16.60 -49.11 6.70
N ASP A 320 16.69 -48.73 5.42
CA ASP A 320 17.30 -49.54 4.36
C ASP A 320 18.80 -49.25 4.20
N ASP A 321 19.65 -50.21 4.56
CA ASP A 321 21.11 -50.07 4.49
C ASP A 321 21.65 -50.08 3.06
N LYS A 322 20.95 -50.70 2.09
CA LYS A 322 21.34 -50.62 0.68
C LYS A 322 21.13 -49.21 0.15
N LEU A 323 19.98 -48.61 0.50
CA LEU A 323 19.69 -47.22 0.14
C LEU A 323 20.71 -46.25 0.76
N LYS A 324 21.06 -46.44 2.04
CA LYS A 324 22.08 -45.61 2.69
C LYS A 324 23.41 -45.67 1.96
N THR A 325 23.82 -46.86 1.53
CA THR A 325 25.09 -47.07 0.82
C THR A 325 25.09 -46.35 -0.53
N GLU A 326 24.00 -46.48 -1.30
CA GLU A 326 23.84 -45.80 -2.59
C GLU A 326 23.83 -44.27 -2.43
N LEU A 327 23.07 -43.76 -1.47
CA LEU A 327 22.99 -42.33 -1.19
C LEU A 327 24.31 -41.76 -0.64
N GLN A 328 25.13 -42.56 0.04
CA GLN A 328 26.45 -42.12 0.51
C GLN A 328 27.41 -41.82 -0.66
N PHE A 329 27.32 -42.58 -1.77
CA PHE A 329 28.05 -42.27 -2.99
C PHE A 329 27.54 -40.97 -3.63
N GLN A 330 26.22 -40.81 -3.72
CA GLN A 330 25.60 -39.60 -4.26
C GLN A 330 25.93 -38.35 -3.40
N LYS A 331 25.94 -38.48 -2.07
CA LYS A 331 26.33 -37.44 -1.11
C LYS A 331 27.70 -36.86 -1.47
N THR A 332 28.66 -37.73 -1.77
CA THR A 332 30.03 -37.31 -2.09
C THR A 332 30.09 -36.57 -3.42
N SER A 333 29.36 -37.07 -4.44
CA SER A 333 29.27 -36.41 -5.75
C SER A 333 28.64 -35.02 -5.65
N VAL A 334 27.47 -34.92 -5.01
CA VAL A 334 26.73 -33.66 -4.88
C VAL A 334 27.51 -32.65 -4.04
N LYS A 335 28.26 -33.10 -3.01
CA LYS A 335 29.13 -32.21 -2.23
C LYS A 335 30.19 -31.53 -3.11
N VAL A 336 30.86 -32.30 -3.98
CA VAL A 336 31.86 -31.75 -4.92
C VAL A 336 31.21 -30.77 -5.89
N GLU A 337 29.99 -31.06 -6.36
CA GLU A 337 29.24 -30.15 -7.22
C GLU A 337 28.84 -28.85 -6.54
N VAL A 338 28.45 -28.89 -5.25
CA VAL A 338 28.19 -27.69 -4.44
C VAL A 338 29.46 -26.86 -4.31
N GLU A 339 30.58 -27.47 -3.90
CA GLU A 339 31.88 -26.77 -3.78
C GLU A 339 32.34 -26.15 -5.11
N PHE A 340 32.01 -26.79 -6.24
CA PHE A 340 32.34 -26.28 -7.58
C PHE A 340 31.48 -25.07 -7.99
N GLU A 341 30.17 -25.11 -7.75
CA GLU A 341 29.32 -23.93 -7.98
C GLU A 341 29.72 -22.77 -7.08
N ASP A 342 30.13 -23.07 -5.85
CA ASP A 342 30.55 -22.06 -4.89
C ASP A 342 31.80 -21.32 -5.34
N ARG A 343 32.77 -22.04 -5.92
CA ARG A 343 33.95 -21.40 -6.53
C ARG A 343 33.57 -20.52 -7.71
N LYS A 344 32.73 -21.03 -8.62
CA LYS A 344 32.25 -20.26 -9.77
C LYS A 344 31.51 -19.00 -9.37
N PHE A 345 30.62 -19.10 -8.39
CA PHE A 345 29.86 -17.98 -7.86
C PHE A 345 30.79 -16.89 -7.33
N ASN A 346 31.76 -17.28 -6.48
CA ASN A 346 32.73 -16.35 -5.92
C ASN A 346 33.63 -15.70 -6.99
N GLU A 347 34.03 -16.45 -8.02
CA GLU A 347 34.81 -15.91 -9.13
C GLU A 347 34.03 -14.85 -9.93
N VAL A 348 32.77 -15.15 -10.29
CA VAL A 348 31.92 -14.23 -11.07
C VAL A 348 31.58 -13.00 -10.24
N ILE A 349 31.25 -13.15 -8.95
CA ILE A 349 31.02 -12.00 -8.06
C ILE A 349 32.25 -11.12 -7.91
N ALA A 350 33.45 -11.69 -7.77
CA ALA A 350 34.67 -10.90 -7.67
C ALA A 350 34.94 -10.07 -8.93
N ILE A 351 34.65 -10.63 -10.11
CA ILE A 351 34.75 -9.92 -11.40
C ILE A 351 33.69 -8.81 -11.48
N TYR A 352 32.44 -9.13 -11.10
CA TYR A 352 31.34 -8.17 -11.07
C TYR A 352 31.66 -6.96 -10.18
N ASN A 353 32.12 -7.19 -8.95
CA ASN A 353 32.46 -6.14 -7.99
C ASN A 353 33.57 -5.22 -8.51
N ARG A 354 34.55 -5.75 -9.25
CA ARG A 354 35.59 -4.92 -9.89
C ARG A 354 35.02 -4.07 -11.02
N ASN A 355 34.21 -4.68 -11.89
CA ASN A 355 33.63 -3.97 -13.03
C ASN A 355 32.67 -2.86 -12.59
N ILE A 356 31.90 -3.07 -11.52
CA ILE A 356 30.98 -2.06 -11.02
C ILE A 356 31.71 -0.89 -10.37
N GLU A 357 32.79 -1.14 -9.63
CA GLU A 357 33.66 -0.06 -9.12
C GLU A 357 34.28 0.76 -10.25
N ASP A 358 34.81 0.09 -11.28
CA ASP A 358 35.40 0.77 -12.44
C ASP A 358 34.36 1.58 -13.22
N LEU A 359 33.14 1.06 -13.36
CA LEU A 359 32.03 1.80 -13.96
C LEU A 359 31.65 3.04 -13.13
N LYS A 360 31.55 2.91 -11.79
CA LYS A 360 31.32 4.04 -10.88
C LYS A 360 32.39 5.13 -11.07
N ARG A 361 33.67 4.75 -11.21
CA ARG A 361 34.78 5.70 -11.49
C ARG A 361 34.64 6.36 -12.86
N LYS A 362 34.36 5.60 -13.92
CA LYS A 362 34.16 6.14 -15.27
C LYS A 362 32.99 7.13 -15.33
N ILE A 363 31.87 6.83 -14.68
CA ILE A 363 30.73 7.73 -14.55
C ILE A 363 31.14 9.04 -13.89
N LYS A 364 31.93 8.99 -12.82
CA LYS A 364 32.42 10.19 -12.13
C LYS A 364 33.29 11.06 -13.04
N ILE A 365 34.26 10.47 -13.74
CA ILE A 365 35.14 11.18 -14.70
C ILE A 365 34.31 11.78 -15.83
N PHE A 366 33.38 11.01 -16.40
CA PHE A 366 32.50 11.49 -17.46
C PHE A 366 31.64 12.67 -17.01
N LYS A 367 31.11 12.63 -15.78
CA LYS A 367 30.37 13.75 -15.19
C LYS A 367 31.25 15.01 -15.06
N GLU A 368 32.50 14.86 -14.65
CA GLU A 368 33.45 15.98 -14.57
C GLU A 368 33.71 16.60 -15.96
N ILE A 369 33.99 15.78 -16.98
CA ILE A 369 34.19 16.23 -18.37
C ILE A 369 32.95 16.93 -18.92
N LEU A 370 31.76 16.35 -18.71
CA LEU A 370 30.50 16.98 -19.09
C LEU A 370 30.31 18.32 -18.40
N SER A 371 30.63 18.41 -17.10
CA SER A 371 30.50 19.66 -16.36
C SER A 371 31.37 20.78 -16.93
N GLU A 372 32.58 20.47 -17.41
CA GLU A 372 33.47 21.44 -18.05
C GLU A 372 32.98 21.84 -19.44
N LYS A 373 32.51 20.87 -20.23
CA LYS A 373 31.93 21.14 -21.55
C LYS A 373 30.70 22.05 -21.42
N ILE A 374 29.81 21.75 -20.46
CA ILE A 374 28.60 22.54 -20.20
C ILE A 374 28.94 23.96 -19.73
N LYS A 375 29.98 24.15 -18.92
CA LYS A 375 30.46 25.50 -18.56
C LYS A 375 30.84 26.34 -19.79
N LYS A 376 31.44 25.71 -20.81
CA LYS A 376 31.81 26.39 -22.07
C LYS A 376 30.62 26.70 -22.97
N GLU A 377 29.46 26.09 -22.74
CA GLU A 377 28.22 26.34 -23.51
C GLU A 377 27.40 27.54 -22.98
N ILE A 378 27.74 28.08 -21.80
CA ILE A 378 27.05 29.25 -21.22
C ILE A 378 27.27 30.47 -22.13
N LYS A 379 26.19 31.01 -22.70
CA LYS A 379 26.24 32.18 -23.59
C LYS A 379 26.23 33.51 -22.84
N PHE A 380 25.53 33.56 -21.72
CA PHE A 380 25.30 34.77 -20.93
C PHE A 380 25.82 34.55 -19.49
N GLU A 381 27.14 34.53 -19.35
CA GLU A 381 27.82 34.17 -18.09
C GLU A 381 27.45 35.12 -16.94
N GLU A 382 27.32 36.43 -17.21
CA GLU A 382 26.99 37.45 -16.22
C GLU A 382 25.61 37.23 -15.61
N PHE A 383 24.62 36.86 -16.44
CA PHE A 383 23.28 36.56 -15.94
C PHE A 383 23.24 35.27 -15.12
N TYR A 384 23.92 34.22 -15.58
CA TYR A 384 23.98 32.95 -14.86
C TYR A 384 24.64 33.12 -13.48
N ARG A 385 25.77 33.85 -13.44
CA ARG A 385 26.47 34.22 -12.20
C ARG A 385 25.56 35.05 -11.30
N GLY A 386 24.92 36.08 -11.84
CA GLY A 386 24.00 36.95 -11.10
C GLY A 386 22.85 36.17 -10.47
N PHE A 387 22.18 35.32 -11.25
CA PHE A 387 21.03 34.54 -10.79
C PHE A 387 21.39 33.59 -9.64
N LEU A 388 22.50 32.85 -9.76
CA LEU A 388 22.94 31.94 -8.70
C LEU A 388 23.41 32.70 -7.45
N ASN A 389 24.04 33.86 -7.62
CA ASN A 389 24.58 34.64 -6.52
C ASN A 389 23.53 35.47 -5.75
N LEU A 390 22.29 35.59 -6.25
CA LEU A 390 21.20 36.23 -5.50
C LEU A 390 21.01 35.59 -4.12
N ASP A 391 21.06 36.40 -3.06
CA ASP A 391 20.80 36.00 -1.68
C ASP A 391 20.16 37.11 -0.84
N GLY A 392 19.79 36.76 0.40
CA GLY A 392 19.33 37.71 1.40
C GLY A 392 18.10 38.54 1.02
N LYS A 393 18.18 39.84 1.28
CA LYS A 393 17.06 40.77 1.08
C LYS A 393 16.77 40.99 -0.41
N GLN A 394 17.79 41.02 -1.26
CA GLN A 394 17.67 41.21 -2.71
C GLN A 394 16.82 40.13 -3.36
N LEU A 395 17.16 38.86 -3.10
CA LEU A 395 16.42 37.71 -3.62
C LEU A 395 14.94 37.75 -3.22
N ARG A 396 14.66 38.10 -1.96
CA ARG A 396 13.29 38.20 -1.42
C ARG A 396 12.50 39.34 -2.05
N ILE A 397 13.14 40.46 -2.37
CA ILE A 397 12.50 41.58 -3.05
C ILE A 397 12.16 41.23 -4.49
N ILE A 398 13.12 40.69 -5.26
CA ILE A 398 12.89 40.26 -6.64
C ILE A 398 11.75 39.22 -6.69
N TYR A 399 11.78 38.24 -5.80
CA TYR A 399 10.71 37.25 -5.68
C TYR A 399 9.36 37.90 -5.34
N SER A 400 9.34 38.83 -4.38
CA SER A 400 8.11 39.51 -3.95
C SER A 400 7.49 40.35 -5.07
N MET A 401 8.30 40.97 -5.93
CA MET A 401 7.81 41.74 -7.09
C MET A 401 7.04 40.85 -8.07
N ILE A 402 7.56 39.65 -8.37
CA ILE A 402 6.91 38.70 -9.27
C ILE A 402 5.58 38.19 -8.73
N VAL A 403 5.50 37.97 -7.41
CA VAL A 403 4.33 37.33 -6.81
C VAL A 403 3.20 38.35 -6.52
N ASN A 404 3.44 39.68 -6.56
CA ASN A 404 2.46 40.69 -6.08
C ASN A 404 1.55 41.33 -7.13
N ASN A 405 1.67 40.92 -8.39
CA ASN A 405 0.99 41.56 -9.53
C ASN A 405 -0.55 41.58 -9.47
N LYS A 406 -1.20 40.94 -8.50
CA LYS A 406 -2.68 40.91 -8.36
C LYS A 406 -3.28 41.88 -7.34
N LYS A 407 -2.54 42.40 -6.36
CA LYS A 407 -3.11 43.23 -5.26
C LYS A 407 -2.87 44.74 -5.39
N THR A 408 -1.96 45.20 -6.24
CA THR A 408 -1.72 46.63 -6.47
C THR A 408 -2.65 47.18 -7.56
N GLN A 409 -3.97 47.07 -7.35
CA GLN A 409 -4.95 47.80 -8.16
C GLN A 409 -5.04 49.25 -7.65
N VAL A 410 -4.44 50.19 -8.40
CA VAL A 410 -4.56 51.62 -8.11
C VAL A 410 -5.61 52.22 -9.05
N ASN A 411 -6.65 52.82 -8.47
CA ASN A 411 -7.78 53.43 -9.18
C ASN A 411 -7.32 54.64 -10.02
N LYS A 412 -7.62 54.64 -11.32
CA LYS A 412 -7.22 55.65 -12.33
C LYS A 412 -7.71 57.09 -12.07
N SER A 413 -8.61 57.34 -11.12
CA SER A 413 -9.33 58.61 -11.03
C SER A 413 -8.67 59.73 -10.21
N LYS A 414 -7.46 59.53 -9.65
CA LYS A 414 -6.76 60.55 -8.83
C LYS A 414 -5.24 60.67 -9.11
N GLU A 415 -4.81 60.50 -10.35
CA GLU A 415 -3.37 60.33 -10.68
C GLU A 415 -2.50 61.60 -10.69
N LEU A 416 -3.05 62.83 -10.63
CA LEU A 416 -2.20 64.03 -10.73
C LEU A 416 -1.60 64.56 -9.41
N SER A 417 -2.09 64.12 -8.24
CA SER A 417 -1.67 64.69 -6.95
C SER A 417 -1.16 63.69 -5.90
N LEU A 418 -1.09 62.38 -6.21
CA LEU A 418 -0.82 61.31 -5.22
C LEU A 418 0.41 60.42 -5.53
N LYS A 419 1.44 60.93 -6.22
CA LYS A 419 2.66 60.13 -6.53
C LYS A 419 3.40 59.61 -5.27
N LYS A 420 3.36 60.32 -4.13
CA LYS A 420 3.98 59.89 -2.86
C LYS A 420 3.23 58.78 -2.11
N VAL A 421 1.91 58.69 -2.28
CA VAL A 421 1.05 57.71 -1.58
C VAL A 421 1.18 56.30 -2.19
N ASN A 422 1.51 56.22 -3.48
CA ASN A 422 1.74 54.96 -4.20
C ASN A 422 3.06 54.28 -3.79
N GLU A 423 4.09 55.05 -3.42
CA GLU A 423 5.39 54.51 -3.01
C GLU A 423 5.37 54.00 -1.57
N GLN A 424 4.63 54.65 -0.67
CA GLN A 424 4.44 54.19 0.72
C GLN A 424 3.64 52.88 0.76
N SER A 425 2.51 52.83 0.05
CA SER A 425 1.68 51.60 -0.03
C SER A 425 2.40 50.43 -0.71
N PHE A 426 3.24 50.70 -1.72
CA PHE A 426 4.13 49.68 -2.29
C PHE A 426 5.16 49.18 -1.27
N ASN A 427 5.80 50.09 -0.54
CA ASN A 427 6.78 49.76 0.50
C ASN A 427 6.17 48.95 1.66
N ASP A 428 4.97 49.31 2.11
CA ASP A 428 4.28 48.60 3.18
C ASP A 428 3.93 47.17 2.74
N SER A 429 3.41 47.01 1.52
CA SER A 429 3.10 45.68 0.95
C SER A 429 4.36 44.84 0.72
N LEU A 430 5.47 45.46 0.32
CA LEU A 430 6.76 44.79 0.16
C LEU A 430 7.31 44.34 1.53
N ASN A 431 7.29 45.21 2.54
CA ASN A 431 7.78 44.92 3.89
C ASN A 431 6.98 43.79 4.57
N GLU A 432 5.65 43.80 4.47
CA GLU A 432 4.78 42.73 5.00
C GLU A 432 5.18 41.37 4.43
N ARG A 433 5.49 41.33 3.13
CA ARG A 433 5.94 40.10 2.46
C ARG A 433 7.35 39.70 2.83
N LEU A 434 8.27 40.64 2.95
CA LEU A 434 9.63 40.35 3.39
C LEU A 434 9.62 39.68 4.77
N GLU A 435 8.75 40.11 5.68
CA GLU A 435 8.54 39.44 6.95
C GLU A 435 7.97 38.02 6.77
N SER A 436 7.00 37.82 5.86
CA SER A 436 6.49 36.46 5.56
C SER A 436 7.55 35.49 4.99
N LEU A 437 8.60 36.02 4.35
CA LEU A 437 9.68 35.25 3.71
C LEU A 437 10.93 35.09 4.60
N LYS A 438 10.91 35.64 5.81
CA LYS A 438 12.07 35.69 6.72
C LYS A 438 12.56 34.30 7.15
N ASN A 439 11.64 33.35 7.31
CA ASN A 439 11.95 31.98 7.76
C ASN A 439 12.19 31.00 6.60
N ILE A 440 12.10 31.44 5.35
CA ILE A 440 12.35 30.59 4.18
C ILE A 440 13.81 30.74 3.76
N SER A 441 14.51 29.62 3.55
CA SER A 441 15.90 29.61 3.09
C SER A 441 16.05 30.22 1.69
N ASP A 442 17.15 30.89 1.42
CA ASP A 442 17.44 31.53 0.13
C ASP A 442 17.39 30.53 -1.05
N ASP A 443 17.90 29.30 -0.86
CA ASP A 443 17.89 28.28 -1.91
C ASP A 443 16.47 27.88 -2.34
N ASN A 444 15.52 27.82 -1.40
CA ASN A 444 14.09 27.61 -1.69
C ASN A 444 13.50 28.80 -2.46
N ILE A 445 13.81 30.03 -2.05
CA ILE A 445 13.30 31.24 -2.72
C ILE A 445 13.86 31.33 -4.15
N ARG A 446 15.13 31.00 -4.36
CA ARG A 446 15.77 30.96 -5.68
C ARG A 446 15.15 29.91 -6.59
N LEU A 447 14.85 28.72 -6.06
CA LEU A 447 14.12 27.68 -6.78
C LEU A 447 12.71 28.15 -7.16
N PHE A 448 11.97 28.79 -6.23
CA PHE A 448 10.66 29.36 -6.56
C PHE A 448 10.76 30.48 -7.60
N LEU A 449 11.77 31.33 -7.50
CA LEU A 449 12.03 32.40 -8.46
C LEU A 449 12.27 31.82 -9.86
N TYR A 450 13.11 30.80 -9.99
CA TYR A 450 13.38 30.10 -11.26
C TYR A 450 12.07 29.68 -11.96
N TYR A 451 11.21 28.92 -11.27
CA TYR A 451 9.96 28.44 -11.86
C TYR A 451 8.93 29.55 -12.11
N LYS A 452 8.90 30.59 -11.27
CA LYS A 452 8.04 31.74 -11.51
C LYS A 452 8.46 32.51 -12.75
N LEU A 453 9.77 32.69 -12.98
CA LEU A 453 10.28 33.32 -14.21
C LEU A 453 9.91 32.52 -15.46
N ILE A 454 10.00 31.18 -15.41
CA ILE A 454 9.54 30.30 -16.50
C ILE A 454 8.07 30.55 -16.82
N LYS A 455 7.21 30.54 -15.79
CA LYS A 455 5.76 30.69 -15.94
C LYS A 455 5.35 32.07 -16.44
N VAL A 456 5.98 33.12 -15.92
CA VAL A 456 5.71 34.51 -16.30
C VAL A 456 6.20 34.81 -17.72
N GLY A 457 7.34 34.24 -18.11
CA GLY A 457 7.93 34.44 -19.43
C GLY A 457 7.41 33.52 -20.53
N ASP A 458 6.54 32.56 -20.21
CA ASP A 458 6.14 31.45 -21.09
C ASP A 458 7.35 30.82 -21.80
N VAL A 459 8.41 30.56 -21.02
CA VAL A 459 9.67 30.04 -21.54
C VAL A 459 9.59 28.52 -21.62
N ARG A 460 9.96 27.94 -22.76
CA ARG A 460 10.14 26.48 -22.88
C ARG A 460 11.20 26.03 -21.87
N PHE A 461 10.76 25.35 -20.83
CA PHE A 461 11.62 24.80 -19.79
C PHE A 461 12.15 23.43 -20.18
N GLY A 462 13.21 23.01 -19.50
CA GLY A 462 13.60 21.62 -19.41
C GLY A 462 13.93 21.27 -17.96
N SER A 463 14.05 19.98 -17.66
CA SER A 463 14.38 19.50 -16.31
C SER A 463 15.50 20.30 -15.65
N MET A 464 15.18 20.85 -14.47
CA MET A 464 16.07 21.58 -13.58
C MET A 464 17.23 20.71 -13.07
N TYR A 465 17.00 19.40 -12.97
CA TYR A 465 18.01 18.40 -12.64
C TYR A 465 19.08 18.24 -13.73
N ASN A 466 18.78 18.57 -14.98
CA ASN A 466 19.74 18.52 -16.07
C ASN A 466 20.40 19.90 -16.24
N LYS A 467 21.69 19.99 -15.92
CA LYS A 467 22.45 21.23 -15.92
C LYS A 467 22.44 21.97 -17.26
N ARG A 468 22.51 21.21 -18.36
CA ARG A 468 22.47 21.76 -19.72
C ARG A 468 21.09 22.34 -20.05
N LYS A 469 20.01 21.64 -19.68
CA LYS A 469 18.63 22.14 -19.83
C LYS A 469 18.38 23.37 -18.95
N PHE A 470 18.92 23.41 -17.73
CA PHE A 470 18.86 24.57 -16.84
C PHE A 470 19.53 25.81 -17.47
N ILE A 471 20.76 25.69 -17.96
CA ILE A 471 21.48 26.78 -18.65
C ILE A 471 20.70 27.25 -19.88
N ASN A 472 20.26 26.34 -20.74
CA ASN A 472 19.46 26.67 -21.91
C ASN A 472 18.16 27.39 -21.55
N THR A 473 17.55 27.08 -20.40
CA THR A 473 16.32 27.74 -19.94
C THR A 473 16.61 29.18 -19.51
N LEU A 474 17.71 29.43 -18.80
CA LEU A 474 18.15 30.79 -18.44
C LEU A 474 18.53 31.62 -19.69
N ASP A 475 19.25 31.03 -20.65
CA ASP A 475 19.55 31.69 -21.93
C ASP A 475 18.26 32.11 -22.65
N ARG A 476 17.26 31.22 -22.69
CA ARG A 476 15.96 31.52 -23.29
C ARG A 476 15.19 32.63 -22.56
N MET A 477 15.36 32.80 -21.25
CA MET A 477 14.74 33.91 -20.52
C MET A 477 15.28 35.26 -21.01
N ILE A 478 16.58 35.35 -21.29
CA ILE A 478 17.22 36.56 -21.82
C ILE A 478 16.75 36.82 -23.25
N GLU A 479 16.75 35.78 -24.09
CA GLU A 479 16.26 35.87 -25.47
C GLU A 479 14.82 36.36 -25.55
N LYS A 480 13.94 35.80 -24.69
CA LYS A 480 12.55 36.21 -24.58
C LYS A 480 12.45 37.66 -24.10
N SER A 481 13.22 38.04 -23.08
CA SER A 481 13.26 39.42 -22.55
C SER A 481 13.67 40.44 -23.61
N TYR A 482 14.73 40.15 -24.37
CA TYR A 482 15.18 40.99 -25.48
C TYR A 482 14.11 41.10 -26.58
N GLY A 483 13.48 39.98 -26.94
CA GLY A 483 12.39 39.94 -27.93
C GLY A 483 11.16 40.75 -27.50
N ILE A 484 10.81 40.73 -26.21
CA ILE A 484 9.71 41.54 -25.65
C ILE A 484 10.02 43.03 -25.81
N LEU A 485 11.23 43.45 -25.44
CA LEU A 485 11.64 44.86 -25.52
C LEU A 485 11.82 45.36 -26.96
N THR A 486 12.14 44.48 -27.91
CA THR A 486 12.26 44.85 -29.34
C THR A 486 10.95 45.43 -29.92
N ASN A 487 9.81 45.12 -29.31
CA ASN A 487 8.51 45.68 -29.70
C ASN A 487 8.26 47.10 -29.17
N GLU A 488 9.13 47.60 -28.28
CA GLU A 488 9.03 48.94 -27.70
C GLU A 488 9.69 49.97 -28.60
N LYS A 489 8.99 51.09 -28.87
CA LYS A 489 9.47 52.13 -29.79
C LYS A 489 10.79 52.80 -29.37
N GLU A 490 11.09 52.77 -28.08
CA GLU A 490 12.26 53.43 -27.50
C GLU A 490 13.44 52.47 -27.27
N PHE A 491 13.28 51.18 -27.61
CA PHE A 491 14.33 50.19 -27.42
C PHE A 491 15.33 50.20 -28.58
N ARG A 492 16.62 50.29 -28.26
CA ARG A 492 17.70 50.21 -29.25
C ARG A 492 18.23 48.80 -29.33
N THR A 493 18.19 48.21 -30.52
CA THR A 493 18.69 46.86 -30.76
C THR A 493 20.22 46.88 -30.90
N GLY A 494 20.92 46.18 -30.00
CA GLY A 494 22.38 46.05 -30.00
C GLY A 494 22.86 44.62 -30.25
N TYR A 495 24.16 44.45 -30.52
CA TYR A 495 24.79 43.13 -30.68
C TYR A 495 24.81 42.34 -29.35
N ASN A 496 25.07 43.03 -28.23
CA ASN A 496 24.97 42.46 -26.90
C ASN A 496 23.57 42.66 -26.33
N LYS A 497 22.85 41.54 -26.15
CA LYS A 497 21.45 41.54 -25.69
C LYS A 497 21.31 41.98 -24.24
N LEU A 498 22.23 41.58 -23.36
CA LEU A 498 22.21 41.96 -21.94
C LEU A 498 22.42 43.47 -21.78
N GLU A 499 23.41 44.02 -22.48
CA GLU A 499 23.69 45.46 -22.47
C GLU A 499 22.48 46.27 -22.96
N SER A 500 21.86 45.86 -24.05
CA SER A 500 20.69 46.55 -24.61
C SER A 500 19.52 46.59 -23.62
N ILE A 501 19.27 45.48 -22.91
CA ILE A 501 18.23 45.40 -21.86
C ILE A 501 18.56 46.38 -20.71
N VAL A 502 19.81 46.39 -20.22
CA VAL A 502 20.24 47.25 -19.11
C VAL A 502 20.18 48.72 -19.50
N MET A 503 20.69 49.10 -20.68
CA MET A 503 20.65 50.47 -21.20
C MET A 503 19.23 51.01 -21.23
N TYR A 504 18.30 50.24 -21.78
CA TYR A 504 16.90 50.66 -21.91
C TYR A 504 16.28 51.06 -20.57
N TYR A 505 16.47 50.25 -19.52
CA TYR A 505 15.90 50.57 -18.21
C TYR A 505 16.68 51.68 -17.48
N LEU A 506 18.01 51.76 -17.64
CA LEU A 506 18.77 52.89 -17.12
C LEU A 506 18.32 54.22 -17.75
N GLU A 507 18.15 54.27 -19.08
CA GLU A 507 17.62 55.45 -19.78
C GLU A 507 16.25 55.85 -19.23
N LYS A 508 15.36 54.89 -18.99
CA LYS A 508 14.04 55.14 -18.40
C LYS A 508 14.12 55.69 -16.98
N VAL A 509 15.00 55.15 -16.13
CA VAL A 509 15.23 55.67 -14.77
C VAL A 509 15.73 57.11 -14.83
N ILE A 510 16.72 57.40 -15.67
CA ILE A 510 17.28 58.75 -15.82
C ILE A 510 16.22 59.72 -16.33
N ARG A 511 15.42 59.33 -17.33
CA ARG A 511 14.33 60.17 -17.83
C ARG A 511 13.27 60.43 -16.76
N ASN A 512 12.94 59.43 -15.94
CA ASN A 512 12.02 59.59 -14.82
C ASN A 512 12.57 60.57 -13.77
N LEU A 513 13.86 60.46 -13.43
CA LEU A 513 14.53 61.41 -12.52
C LEU A 513 14.57 62.83 -13.09
N LYS A 514 14.92 62.98 -14.38
CA LYS A 514 14.93 64.26 -15.11
C LYS A 514 13.54 64.92 -15.12
N ASN A 515 12.50 64.15 -15.40
CA ASN A 515 11.11 64.63 -15.43
C ASN A 515 10.60 65.03 -14.03
N ARG A 516 11.03 64.33 -12.99
CA ARG A 516 10.64 64.65 -11.60
C ARG A 516 11.42 65.84 -11.03
N TYR A 517 12.64 66.10 -11.50
CA TYR A 517 13.57 67.06 -10.86
C TYR A 517 14.47 67.84 -11.84
N SER A 518 13.87 68.55 -12.79
CA SER A 518 14.57 69.24 -13.87
C SER A 518 15.54 70.36 -13.45
N ASN A 519 15.45 70.89 -12.22
CA ASN A 519 16.23 72.05 -11.74
C ASN A 519 17.11 71.75 -10.50
N ILE A 520 17.70 70.56 -10.38
CA ILE A 520 18.56 70.21 -9.23
C ILE A 520 19.90 70.96 -9.30
N GLN A 521 20.31 71.55 -8.17
CA GLN A 521 21.69 71.98 -7.95
C GLN A 521 22.53 70.80 -7.47
N ILE A 522 23.53 70.40 -8.26
CA ILE A 522 24.46 69.31 -7.93
C ILE A 522 25.74 69.81 -7.24
N HIS A 523 26.27 69.02 -6.31
CA HIS A 523 27.53 69.29 -5.64
C HIS A 523 28.73 68.99 -6.55
N GLU A 524 29.89 69.61 -6.26
CA GLU A 524 31.13 69.43 -7.05
C GLU A 524 31.59 67.98 -7.13
N GLU A 525 31.45 67.21 -6.05
CA GLU A 525 31.78 65.77 -6.05
C GLU A 525 31.00 64.96 -7.11
N LEU A 526 29.71 65.29 -7.32
CA LEU A 526 28.89 64.60 -8.32
C LEU A 526 29.23 65.05 -9.73
N ILE A 527 29.63 66.30 -9.91
CA ILE A 527 30.15 66.83 -11.17
C ILE A 527 31.44 66.08 -11.54
N ASP A 528 32.32 65.89 -10.56
CA ASP A 528 33.59 65.18 -10.74
C ASP A 528 33.38 63.69 -11.06
N ASP A 529 32.40 63.02 -10.43
CA ASP A 529 32.07 61.64 -10.75
C ASP A 529 31.58 61.48 -12.20
N ILE A 530 30.67 62.36 -12.65
CA ILE A 530 30.16 62.36 -14.03
C ILE A 530 31.30 62.63 -15.01
N PHE A 531 32.14 63.61 -14.70
CA PHE A 531 33.32 63.96 -15.50
C PHE A 531 34.32 62.80 -15.59
N ASN A 532 34.60 62.11 -14.48
CA ASN A 532 35.49 60.96 -14.45
C ASN A 532 34.96 59.79 -15.27
N VAL A 533 33.65 59.53 -15.25
CA VAL A 533 33.04 58.49 -16.11
C VAL A 533 33.12 58.87 -17.58
N ILE A 534 32.90 60.14 -17.93
CA ILE A 534 33.05 60.64 -19.31
C ILE A 534 34.47 60.41 -19.85
N ARG A 535 35.51 60.66 -19.03
CA ARG A 535 36.90 60.41 -19.42
C ARG A 535 37.22 58.94 -19.68
N MET A 536 36.41 58.02 -19.16
CA MET A 536 36.56 56.59 -19.38
C MET A 536 35.81 56.08 -20.62
N LEU A 537 35.03 56.94 -21.30
CA LEU A 537 34.32 56.59 -22.53
C LEU A 537 35.27 56.56 -23.74
N ASN A 538 34.82 55.96 -24.83
CA ASN A 538 35.58 55.87 -26.07
C ASN A 538 35.76 57.24 -26.78
N SER A 539 36.69 57.32 -27.75
CA SER A 539 37.02 58.56 -28.47
C SER A 539 35.82 59.17 -29.20
N CYS A 540 34.89 58.35 -29.73
CA CYS A 540 33.68 58.82 -30.39
C CYS A 540 32.69 59.52 -29.44
N ALA A 541 32.52 59.00 -28.22
CA ALA A 541 31.71 59.65 -27.19
C ALA A 541 32.29 61.01 -26.80
N THR A 542 33.62 61.08 -26.74
CA THR A 542 34.37 62.30 -26.42
C THR A 542 34.14 63.38 -27.49
N GLU A 543 34.17 63.02 -28.77
CA GLU A 543 33.85 63.92 -29.89
C GLU A 543 32.40 64.44 -29.87
N ILE A 544 31.42 63.59 -29.54
CA ILE A 544 30.00 63.99 -29.45
C ILE A 544 29.77 64.94 -28.27
N ILE A 545 30.45 64.72 -27.15
CA ILE A 545 30.43 65.61 -25.98
C ILE A 545 31.04 66.97 -26.32
N HIS A 546 32.16 67.00 -27.05
CA HIS A 546 32.77 68.24 -27.52
C HIS A 546 31.89 69.00 -28.51
N ASN A 547 31.15 68.30 -29.39
CA ASN A 547 30.18 68.91 -30.30
C ASN A 547 28.96 69.51 -29.58
N LYS A 548 28.49 68.90 -28.47
CA LYS A 548 27.38 69.44 -27.65
C LYS A 548 27.74 70.71 -26.86
N ILE A 549 29.03 70.91 -26.55
CA ILE A 549 29.54 72.07 -25.80
C ILE A 549 30.03 73.19 -26.73
N ASP A 550 30.00 72.96 -28.04
CA ASP A 550 30.34 73.91 -29.10
C ASP A 550 31.78 74.47 -28.99
N VAL A 551 32.73 73.65 -28.54
CA VAL A 551 34.16 74.01 -28.46
C VAL A 551 35.05 72.78 -28.70
N LYS A 552 35.90 72.81 -29.74
CA LYS A 552 37.03 71.87 -29.89
C LYS A 552 38.10 72.20 -28.84
N ASN A 553 38.40 71.25 -27.95
CA ASN A 553 39.33 71.37 -26.81
C ASN A 553 38.87 72.32 -25.69
N ALA A 554 37.74 72.01 -25.06
CA ALA A 554 37.32 72.67 -23.83
C ALA A 554 38.25 72.31 -22.64
N PRO A 555 38.71 73.26 -21.82
CA PRO A 555 39.37 72.98 -20.54
C PRO A 555 38.47 72.12 -19.63
N ASP A 556 39.05 71.30 -18.76
CA ASP A 556 38.32 70.45 -17.80
C ASP A 556 37.26 71.25 -17.02
N ASP A 557 37.57 72.50 -16.67
CA ASP A 557 36.65 73.42 -15.97
C ASP A 557 35.41 73.79 -16.78
N THR A 558 35.52 73.91 -18.10
CA THR A 558 34.39 74.22 -19.00
C THR A 558 33.47 73.02 -19.16
N LEU A 559 34.03 71.80 -19.23
CA LEU A 559 33.24 70.57 -19.25
C LEU A 559 32.51 70.36 -17.92
N LYS A 560 33.17 70.59 -16.78
CA LYS A 560 32.53 70.57 -15.45
C LYS A 560 31.44 71.63 -15.32
N ALA A 561 31.64 72.83 -15.86
CA ALA A 561 30.62 73.88 -15.90
C ALA A 561 29.40 73.50 -16.77
N ALA A 562 29.61 72.80 -17.89
CA ALA A 562 28.54 72.28 -18.72
C ALA A 562 27.76 71.15 -18.03
N ILE A 563 28.46 70.22 -17.36
CA ILE A 563 27.86 69.16 -16.54
C ILE A 563 27.01 69.76 -15.42
N LYS A 564 27.48 70.84 -14.78
CA LYS A 564 26.73 71.57 -13.74
C LYS A 564 25.42 72.15 -14.26
N LYS A 565 25.37 72.56 -15.53
CA LYS A 565 24.20 73.18 -16.17
C LYS A 565 23.17 72.15 -16.62
N GLU A 566 23.60 71.03 -17.22
CA GLU A 566 22.70 70.02 -17.80
C GLU A 566 23.08 68.57 -17.45
N PRO A 567 23.13 68.19 -16.16
CA PRO A 567 23.69 66.90 -15.74
C PRO A 567 23.01 65.68 -16.37
N PHE A 568 21.68 65.70 -16.50
CA PHE A 568 20.93 64.58 -17.09
C PHE A 568 21.22 64.39 -18.59
N ALA A 569 21.55 65.45 -19.33
CA ALA A 569 21.94 65.35 -20.74
C ALA A 569 23.29 64.64 -20.89
N PHE A 570 24.22 64.84 -19.94
CA PHE A 570 25.48 64.13 -19.90
C PHE A 570 25.33 62.67 -19.46
N LEU A 571 24.42 62.37 -18.55
CA LEU A 571 24.13 60.98 -18.17
C LEU A 571 23.48 60.17 -19.29
N GLU A 572 22.59 60.79 -20.09
CA GLU A 572 22.03 60.17 -21.29
C GLU A 572 23.15 59.80 -22.28
N ILE A 573 24.13 60.69 -22.50
CA ILE A 573 25.31 60.40 -23.32
C ILE A 573 26.16 59.28 -22.71
N ILE A 574 26.37 59.30 -21.39
CA ILE A 574 27.15 58.25 -20.72
C ILE A 574 26.49 56.89 -20.96
N ILE A 575 25.17 56.76 -20.83
CA ILE A 575 24.47 55.48 -21.09
C ILE A 575 24.62 55.06 -22.55
N ASP A 576 24.50 55.99 -23.50
CA ASP A 576 24.61 55.69 -24.94
C ASP A 576 25.96 55.07 -25.34
N PHE A 577 27.02 55.35 -24.59
CA PHE A 577 28.39 54.93 -24.92
C PHE A 577 29.07 54.08 -23.84
N ALA A 578 28.39 53.81 -22.71
CA ALA A 578 28.94 53.02 -21.62
C ALA A 578 28.89 51.52 -21.94
N GLY A 579 30.03 50.84 -21.79
CA GLY A 579 30.08 49.39 -21.73
C GLY A 579 29.58 48.83 -20.39
N ILE A 580 29.36 47.52 -20.34
CA ILE A 580 28.79 46.82 -19.18
C ILE A 580 29.52 47.11 -17.85
N GLU A 581 30.85 47.31 -17.92
CA GLU A 581 31.71 47.58 -16.76
C GLU A 581 31.47 48.95 -16.10
N LEU A 582 30.83 49.89 -16.82
CA LEU A 582 30.56 51.24 -16.33
C LEU A 582 29.15 51.39 -15.72
N TYR A 583 28.26 50.40 -15.87
CA TYR A 583 26.90 50.47 -15.34
C TYR A 583 26.84 50.59 -13.82
N TYR A 584 27.78 49.98 -13.09
CA TYR A 584 27.90 50.17 -11.64
C TYR A 584 28.19 51.64 -11.28
N LYS A 585 29.08 52.30 -12.03
CA LYS A 585 29.40 53.72 -11.81
C LYS A 585 28.20 54.62 -12.15
N ILE A 586 27.45 54.29 -13.19
CA ILE A 586 26.20 54.98 -13.54
C ILE A 586 25.16 54.80 -12.42
N CYS A 587 24.99 53.60 -11.88
CA CYS A 587 24.09 53.35 -10.76
C CYS A 587 24.51 54.10 -9.49
N ASN A 588 25.82 54.22 -9.23
CA ASN A 588 26.35 55.03 -8.12
C ASN A 588 26.07 56.53 -8.34
N ILE A 589 26.19 57.02 -9.57
CA ILE A 589 25.80 58.40 -9.89
C ILE A 589 24.30 58.59 -9.68
N ILE A 590 23.45 57.67 -10.16
CA ILE A 590 22.00 57.68 -9.91
C ILE A 590 21.69 57.67 -8.40
N PHE A 591 22.43 56.89 -7.61
CA PHE A 591 22.33 56.88 -6.16
C PHE A 591 22.64 58.26 -5.57
N LYS A 592 23.75 58.89 -5.95
CA LYS A 592 24.10 60.24 -5.49
C LYS A 592 23.07 61.29 -5.90
N PHE A 593 22.51 61.21 -7.11
CA PHE A 593 21.36 62.03 -7.52
C PHE A 593 20.16 61.81 -6.60
N SER A 594 19.85 60.56 -6.27
CA SER A 594 18.77 60.24 -5.34
C SER A 594 19.01 60.80 -3.94
N GLN A 595 20.25 60.79 -3.43
CA GLN A 595 20.60 61.37 -2.13
C GLN A 595 20.37 62.89 -2.08
N LEU A 596 20.72 63.60 -3.17
CA LEU A 596 20.45 65.04 -3.31
C LEU A 596 18.95 65.36 -3.25
N ILE A 597 18.13 64.44 -3.75
CA ILE A 597 16.66 64.54 -3.78
C ILE A 597 16.03 64.18 -2.40
N VAL A 598 16.69 63.35 -1.59
CA VAL A 598 16.15 62.64 -0.41
C VAL A 598 16.08 63.46 0.89
N LYS A 599 16.31 64.78 0.90
CA LYS A 599 15.83 65.65 2.03
C LYS A 599 14.30 65.55 2.28
N SER A 600 13.56 64.82 1.45
CA SER A 600 12.12 64.57 1.55
C SER A 600 11.69 63.09 1.76
N TYR A 601 12.61 62.13 1.90
CA TYR A 601 12.29 60.77 2.39
C TYR A 601 12.87 60.58 3.80
N SER A 602 12.08 60.02 4.70
CA SER A 602 12.33 59.88 6.14
C SER A 602 13.75 59.41 6.51
N SER A 603 14.31 60.11 7.50
CA SER A 603 15.66 60.10 8.03
C SER A 603 16.05 58.83 8.83
N SER A 604 16.46 57.74 8.16
CA SER A 604 17.11 56.62 8.87
C SER A 604 18.26 55.89 8.14
N LEU A 605 18.67 56.29 6.93
CA LEU A 605 19.52 55.44 6.08
C LEU A 605 20.86 56.03 5.62
N VAL A 606 21.39 57.04 6.31
CA VAL A 606 22.67 57.65 5.93
C VAL A 606 23.73 57.37 7.00
N ASN A 607 24.54 56.32 6.78
CA ASN A 607 25.96 56.27 7.16
C ASN A 607 26.70 55.15 6.40
N ASN A 608 27.78 55.58 5.71
CA ASN A 608 28.96 54.96 5.08
C ASN A 608 28.96 53.50 4.56
N GLU A 609 29.46 53.35 3.32
CA GLU A 609 29.81 52.16 2.50
C GLU A 609 28.73 51.08 2.27
N LEU A 610 27.84 50.84 3.24
CA LEU A 610 26.63 50.01 3.09
C LEU A 610 25.51 50.71 2.30
N SER A 611 25.72 51.94 1.84
CA SER A 611 24.65 52.81 1.32
C SER A 611 24.27 52.54 -0.14
N LEU A 612 25.24 52.21 -1.01
CA LEU A 612 24.96 51.89 -2.42
C LEU A 612 24.34 50.48 -2.56
N LEU A 613 24.87 49.48 -1.84
CA LEU A 613 24.26 48.16 -1.74
C LEU A 613 22.80 48.26 -1.29
N ARG A 614 22.54 48.95 -0.18
CA ARG A 614 21.16 49.18 0.30
C ARG A 614 20.29 49.96 -0.68
N PHE A 615 20.88 50.80 -1.52
CA PHE A 615 20.18 51.53 -2.56
C PHE A 615 19.76 50.62 -3.71
N LEU A 616 20.70 49.81 -4.22
CA LEU A 616 20.44 48.79 -5.23
C LEU A 616 19.39 47.79 -4.75
N ASP A 617 19.40 47.45 -3.46
CA ASP A 617 18.48 46.50 -2.84
C ASP A 617 17.08 47.06 -2.56
N GLY A 618 16.79 48.34 -2.81
CA GLY A 618 15.49 48.91 -2.43
C GLY A 618 15.05 50.09 -3.27
N PRO A 619 15.52 51.31 -2.98
CA PRO A 619 15.10 52.51 -3.71
C PRO A 619 15.35 52.46 -5.23
N PHE A 620 16.45 51.82 -5.69
CA PHE A 620 16.75 51.70 -7.11
C PHE A 620 15.72 50.82 -7.84
N LEU A 621 15.46 49.64 -7.29
CA LEU A 621 14.41 48.72 -7.74
C LEU A 621 13.04 49.40 -7.86
N MET A 622 12.69 50.27 -6.90
CA MET A 622 11.46 51.08 -6.98
C MET A 622 11.50 52.08 -8.13
N LEU A 623 12.64 52.73 -8.37
CA LEU A 623 12.78 53.68 -9.50
C LEU A 623 12.66 52.98 -10.85
N VAL A 624 13.27 51.80 -11.00
CA VAL A 624 13.17 50.97 -12.20
C VAL A 624 11.71 50.54 -12.42
N PHE A 625 11.07 49.98 -11.40
CA PHE A 625 9.67 49.57 -11.44
C PHE A 625 8.71 50.74 -11.77
N MET A 626 8.94 51.92 -11.19
CA MET A 626 8.13 53.11 -11.46
C MET A 626 8.43 53.79 -12.81
N SER A 627 9.55 53.43 -13.45
CA SER A 627 9.95 53.93 -14.77
C SER A 627 9.43 53.06 -15.92
N SER A 628 9.12 51.79 -15.67
CA SER A 628 8.23 51.01 -16.53
C SER A 628 6.80 51.54 -16.40
N GLU A 629 6.16 51.94 -17.51
CA GLU A 629 4.84 52.57 -17.52
C GLU A 629 3.77 51.81 -16.69
N GLY A 630 3.28 52.44 -15.61
CA GLY A 630 1.94 52.34 -14.98
C GLY A 630 1.29 50.97 -14.64
N PRO A 631 0.57 50.85 -13.49
CA PRO A 631 0.08 49.58 -12.92
C PRO A 631 -1.23 49.10 -13.57
N ILE A 632 -1.15 48.60 -14.80
CA ILE A 632 -2.28 47.94 -15.46
C ILE A 632 -1.69 46.69 -16.10
N LEU A 633 -2.15 45.50 -15.70
CA LEU A 633 -1.61 44.21 -16.18
C LEU A 633 -2.68 43.46 -16.98
N ASN A 634 -2.52 43.42 -18.30
CA ASN A 634 -3.02 42.33 -19.16
C ASN A 634 -1.88 41.29 -19.36
N LYS A 635 -2.22 40.07 -19.83
CA LYS A 635 -1.25 38.98 -20.10
C LYS A 635 0.04 39.38 -20.84
N LYS A 636 0.00 40.43 -21.70
CA LYS A 636 1.17 40.97 -22.42
C LYS A 636 2.18 41.74 -21.54
N GLN A 637 1.83 42.07 -20.29
CA GLN A 637 2.66 42.88 -19.38
C GLN A 637 3.31 42.06 -18.25
N ASP A 638 2.82 40.85 -17.97
CA ASP A 638 3.55 39.88 -17.14
C ASP A 638 4.89 39.51 -17.80
N GLU A 639 4.91 39.37 -19.13
CA GLU A 639 6.14 39.15 -19.91
C GLU A 639 7.16 40.29 -19.75
N LYS A 640 6.72 41.57 -19.70
CA LYS A 640 7.62 42.73 -19.49
C LYS A 640 8.31 42.71 -18.12
N LEU A 641 7.70 42.06 -17.13
CA LEU A 641 8.31 41.88 -15.82
C LEU A 641 9.56 40.99 -15.90
N LEU A 642 9.56 39.99 -16.79
CA LEU A 642 10.73 39.14 -17.03
C LEU A 642 11.95 39.98 -17.42
N ALA A 643 11.79 40.90 -18.38
CA ALA A 643 12.88 41.76 -18.85
C ALA A 643 13.41 42.71 -17.77
N LEU A 644 12.53 43.22 -16.91
CA LEU A 644 12.89 44.02 -15.74
C LEU A 644 13.72 43.20 -14.75
N ILE A 645 13.30 41.96 -14.45
CA ILE A 645 14.02 41.10 -13.51
C ILE A 645 15.38 40.66 -14.07
N VAL A 646 15.47 40.41 -15.38
CA VAL A 646 16.76 40.13 -16.03
C VAL A 646 17.72 41.30 -15.83
N MET A 647 17.26 42.54 -15.99
CA MET A 647 18.06 43.74 -15.72
C MET A 647 18.48 43.83 -14.24
N GLU A 648 17.57 43.59 -13.31
CA GLU A 648 17.88 43.66 -11.86
C GLU A 648 18.91 42.62 -11.43
N ILE A 649 18.81 41.39 -11.95
CA ILE A 649 19.78 40.33 -11.66
C ILE A 649 21.19 40.72 -12.11
N LEU A 650 21.31 41.40 -13.26
CA LEU A 650 22.59 41.86 -13.78
C LEU A 650 23.16 43.04 -12.97
N ILE A 651 22.33 44.01 -12.61
CA ILE A 651 22.80 45.19 -11.87
C ILE A 651 23.32 44.84 -10.48
N VAL A 652 22.66 43.88 -9.81
CA VAL A 652 23.11 43.34 -8.53
C VAL A 652 24.46 42.62 -8.67
N GLU A 653 24.69 41.94 -9.79
CA GLU A 653 25.90 41.16 -10.05
C GLU A 653 27.15 42.01 -10.27
N PHE A 654 27.02 43.22 -10.85
CA PHE A 654 28.14 44.14 -11.09
C PHE A 654 28.85 44.63 -9.82
N ASN A 655 28.33 44.31 -8.64
CA ASN A 655 28.92 44.61 -7.33
C ASN A 655 29.66 43.42 -6.68
N SER A 656 29.54 42.22 -7.25
CA SER A 656 30.16 41.02 -6.68
C SER A 656 31.69 41.02 -6.90
N LYS A 657 32.46 40.89 -5.82
CA LYS A 657 33.94 40.79 -5.88
C LYS A 657 34.43 39.48 -6.50
N ASP A 658 33.57 38.46 -6.53
CA ASP A 658 33.92 37.10 -6.94
C ASP A 658 33.39 36.80 -8.34
N LYS A 659 34.30 36.73 -9.33
CA LYS A 659 33.93 36.56 -10.75
C LYS A 659 33.59 35.13 -11.14
N LYS A 660 33.68 34.14 -10.23
CA LYS A 660 33.44 32.72 -10.55
C LYS A 660 31.96 32.36 -10.43
N VAL A 661 31.50 31.54 -11.36
CA VAL A 661 30.17 30.92 -11.33
C VAL A 661 30.07 29.91 -10.17
N ASP A 662 29.22 30.18 -9.18
CA ASP A 662 29.02 29.32 -8.01
C ASP A 662 28.08 28.14 -8.33
N LEU A 663 28.66 27.04 -8.80
CA LEU A 663 27.92 25.81 -9.10
C LEU A 663 27.38 25.08 -7.85
N ILE A 664 27.90 25.38 -6.66
CA ILE A 664 27.43 24.75 -5.42
C ILE A 664 25.98 25.15 -5.15
N ARG A 665 25.61 26.39 -5.47
CA ARG A 665 24.24 26.88 -5.32
C ARG A 665 23.26 26.20 -6.29
N TYR A 666 23.70 25.87 -7.50
CA TYR A 666 22.90 25.05 -8.43
C TYR A 666 22.67 23.65 -7.85
N ASP A 667 23.71 22.99 -7.35
CA ASP A 667 23.61 21.65 -6.76
C ASP A 667 22.65 21.63 -5.56
N LYS A 668 22.69 22.64 -4.69
CA LYS A 668 21.73 22.80 -3.57
C LYS A 668 20.28 22.96 -4.04
N MET A 669 20.06 23.75 -5.09
CA MET A 669 18.72 23.87 -5.67
C MET A 669 18.24 22.53 -6.23
N VAL A 670 19.13 21.72 -6.81
CA VAL A 670 18.83 20.39 -7.35
C VAL A 670 18.46 19.43 -6.22
N GLU A 671 19.19 19.44 -5.10
CA GLU A 671 18.85 18.64 -3.92
C GLU A 671 17.47 18.99 -3.37
N LEU A 672 17.15 20.29 -3.27
CA LEU A 672 15.82 20.74 -2.88
C LEU A 672 14.74 20.27 -3.86
N TRP A 673 14.99 20.38 -5.17
CA TRP A 673 14.07 19.88 -6.19
C TRP A 673 13.85 18.36 -6.06
N LYS A 674 14.91 17.58 -5.86
CA LYS A 674 14.82 16.12 -5.62
C LYS A 674 13.97 15.79 -4.40
N TYR A 675 14.14 16.53 -3.30
CA TYR A 675 13.31 16.36 -2.11
C TYR A 675 11.83 16.66 -2.39
N LYS A 676 11.53 17.71 -3.16
CA LYS A 676 10.15 18.03 -3.58
C LYS A 676 9.58 16.98 -4.54
N GLN A 677 10.42 16.41 -5.40
CA GLN A 677 10.03 15.33 -6.30
C GLN A 677 9.75 14.03 -5.55
N GLN A 678 10.55 13.65 -4.57
CA GLN A 678 10.27 12.51 -3.70
C GLN A 678 8.90 12.66 -3.03
N LYS A 679 8.63 13.83 -2.44
CA LYS A 679 7.31 14.13 -1.86
C LYS A 679 6.18 14.02 -2.89
N TYR A 680 6.38 14.48 -4.13
CA TYR A 680 5.41 14.32 -5.20
C TYR A 680 5.17 12.83 -5.51
N ASN A 681 6.24 12.02 -5.59
CA ASN A 681 6.16 10.59 -5.87
C ASN A 681 5.45 9.83 -4.74
N ASP A 682 5.74 10.15 -3.48
CA ASP A 682 5.08 9.52 -2.33
C ASP A 682 3.55 9.76 -2.36
N ILE A 683 3.13 11.00 -2.63
CA ILE A 683 1.71 11.36 -2.77
C ILE A 683 1.08 10.62 -3.97
N PHE A 684 1.81 10.50 -5.08
CA PHE A 684 1.33 9.80 -6.26
C PHE A 684 1.14 8.29 -6.02
N ILE A 685 2.09 7.64 -5.34
CA ILE A 685 1.99 6.23 -4.96
C ILE A 685 0.80 6.05 -4.01
N GLU A 686 0.66 6.89 -2.98
CA GLU A 686 -0.48 6.83 -2.06
C GLU A 686 -1.82 6.97 -2.80
N LYS A 687 -1.89 7.86 -3.80
CA LYS A 687 -3.08 8.00 -4.65
C LYS A 687 -3.37 6.71 -5.42
N GLN A 688 -2.37 6.10 -6.05
CA GLN A 688 -2.54 4.85 -6.80
C GLN A 688 -3.02 3.70 -5.90
N ASP A 689 -2.48 3.58 -4.70
CA ASP A 689 -2.91 2.57 -3.73
C ASP A 689 -4.38 2.75 -3.35
N LYS A 690 -4.80 3.99 -3.04
CA LYS A 690 -6.21 4.28 -2.74
C LYS A 690 -7.13 4.04 -3.93
N GLU A 691 -6.72 4.40 -5.15
CA GLU A 691 -7.48 4.11 -6.38
C GLU A 691 -7.65 2.59 -6.60
N HIS A 692 -6.62 1.80 -6.30
CA HIS A 692 -6.68 0.34 -6.35
C HIS A 692 -7.68 -0.21 -5.32
N VAL A 693 -7.64 0.28 -4.08
CA VAL A 693 -8.60 -0.09 -3.03
C VAL A 693 -10.03 0.27 -3.44
N VAL A 694 -10.26 1.46 -4.02
CA VAL A 694 -11.59 1.86 -4.52
C VAL A 694 -12.07 0.92 -5.63
N LYS A 695 -11.20 0.46 -6.52
CA LYS A 695 -11.56 -0.55 -7.55
C LYS A 695 -11.98 -1.88 -6.93
N LEU A 696 -11.28 -2.35 -5.90
CA LEU A 696 -11.65 -3.57 -5.17
C LEU A 696 -13.00 -3.43 -4.46
N LEU A 697 -13.18 -2.36 -3.68
CA LEU A 697 -14.44 -2.08 -2.98
C LEU A 697 -15.60 -1.88 -3.95
N SER A 698 -15.37 -1.31 -5.13
CA SER A 698 -16.41 -1.16 -6.17
C SER A 698 -16.90 -2.50 -6.71
N LYS A 699 -16.02 -3.51 -6.81
CA LYS A 699 -16.41 -4.89 -7.17
C LYS A 699 -17.24 -5.52 -6.05
N GLU A 700 -16.79 -5.42 -4.80
CA GLU A 700 -17.55 -5.92 -3.65
C GLU A 700 -18.93 -5.26 -3.51
N ARG A 701 -19.01 -3.95 -3.78
CA ARG A 701 -20.27 -3.21 -3.81
C ARG A 701 -21.22 -3.77 -4.87
N TYR A 702 -20.71 -4.11 -6.06
CA TYR A 702 -21.51 -4.70 -7.13
C TYR A 702 -22.06 -6.08 -6.73
N ASP A 703 -21.25 -6.90 -6.05
CA ASP A 703 -21.72 -8.20 -5.54
C ASP A 703 -22.80 -8.05 -4.46
N LEU A 704 -22.66 -7.06 -3.57
CA LEU A 704 -23.69 -6.71 -2.58
C LEU A 704 -24.96 -6.16 -3.24
N GLU A 705 -24.84 -5.36 -4.31
CA GLU A 705 -25.98 -4.85 -5.07
C GLU A 705 -26.77 -5.99 -5.73
N ILE A 706 -26.08 -7.02 -6.25
CA ILE A 706 -26.72 -8.24 -6.75
C ILE A 706 -27.45 -8.98 -5.61
N LYS A 707 -26.84 -9.12 -4.44
CA LYS A 707 -27.47 -9.78 -3.28
C LYS A 707 -28.70 -9.02 -2.79
N TYR A 708 -28.59 -7.70 -2.64
CA TYR A 708 -29.69 -6.82 -2.28
C TYR A 708 -30.84 -6.94 -3.29
N ASN A 709 -30.57 -6.89 -4.60
CA ASN A 709 -31.60 -7.05 -5.63
C ASN A 709 -32.29 -8.43 -5.56
N LYS A 710 -31.54 -9.50 -5.25
CA LYS A 710 -32.13 -10.83 -5.00
C LYS A 710 -33.00 -10.85 -3.74
N ALA A 711 -32.57 -10.20 -2.67
CA ALA A 711 -33.34 -10.10 -1.43
C ALA A 711 -34.64 -9.32 -1.63
N VAL A 712 -34.60 -8.21 -2.39
CA VAL A 712 -35.78 -7.44 -2.82
C VAL A 712 -36.74 -8.33 -3.62
N GLY A 713 -36.22 -9.08 -4.59
CA GLY A 713 -37.00 -10.02 -5.40
C GLY A 713 -37.73 -11.04 -4.54
N ASN A 714 -37.01 -11.71 -3.63
CA ASN A 714 -37.57 -12.71 -2.72
C ASN A 714 -38.63 -12.11 -1.77
N TYR A 715 -38.37 -10.93 -1.20
CA TYR A 715 -39.33 -10.23 -0.34
C TYR A 715 -40.63 -9.89 -1.09
N ASN A 716 -40.52 -9.42 -2.33
CA ASN A 716 -41.67 -9.11 -3.17
C ASN A 716 -42.46 -10.38 -3.55
N GLU A 717 -41.76 -11.47 -3.86
CA GLU A 717 -42.38 -12.76 -4.19
C GLU A 717 -43.14 -13.34 -2.98
N LEU A 718 -42.56 -13.31 -1.78
CA LEU A 718 -43.22 -13.76 -0.56
C LEU A 718 -44.46 -12.92 -0.22
N ASN A 719 -44.40 -11.60 -0.39
CA ASN A 719 -45.57 -10.73 -0.24
C ASN A 719 -46.66 -11.04 -1.26
N TYR A 720 -46.27 -11.31 -2.51
CA TYR A 720 -47.20 -11.73 -3.55
C TYR A 720 -47.86 -13.09 -3.21
N MET A 721 -47.08 -14.07 -2.73
CA MET A 721 -47.61 -15.36 -2.28
C MET A 721 -48.56 -15.21 -1.10
N TYR A 722 -48.25 -14.35 -0.13
CA TYR A 722 -49.12 -14.06 1.01
C TYR A 722 -50.47 -13.47 0.57
N ASN A 723 -50.45 -12.52 -0.36
CA ASN A 723 -51.66 -11.92 -0.92
C ASN A 723 -52.49 -12.95 -1.71
N ASN A 724 -51.83 -13.75 -2.56
CA ASN A 724 -52.50 -14.83 -3.30
C ASN A 724 -53.09 -15.90 -2.36
N TYR A 725 -52.40 -16.23 -1.28
CA TYR A 725 -52.91 -17.19 -0.29
C TYR A 725 -54.10 -16.63 0.47
N ASN A 726 -54.18 -15.31 0.67
CA ASN A 726 -55.35 -14.66 1.27
C ASN A 726 -56.63 -14.90 0.47
N GLU A 727 -56.55 -14.82 -0.87
CA GLU A 727 -57.65 -15.16 -1.77
C GLU A 727 -57.98 -16.66 -1.77
N LYS A 728 -56.95 -17.53 -1.74
CA LYS A 728 -57.17 -18.98 -1.64
C LYS A 728 -57.84 -19.39 -0.33
N PHE A 729 -57.40 -18.81 0.80
CA PHE A 729 -57.98 -19.08 2.12
C PHE A 729 -59.44 -18.63 2.17
N LYS A 730 -59.74 -17.45 1.62
CA LYS A 730 -61.12 -16.99 1.45
C LYS A 730 -61.98 -18.04 0.73
N ASN A 731 -61.49 -18.57 -0.39
CA ASN A 731 -62.22 -19.61 -1.13
C ASN A 731 -62.38 -20.94 -0.36
N ILE A 732 -61.40 -21.31 0.47
CA ILE A 732 -61.47 -22.52 1.31
C ILE A 732 -62.53 -22.34 2.41
N VAL A 733 -62.55 -21.19 3.08
CA VAL A 733 -63.53 -20.92 4.15
C VAL A 733 -64.96 -20.94 3.60
N LEU A 734 -65.18 -20.36 2.42
CA LEU A 734 -66.51 -20.24 1.82
C LEU A 734 -67.04 -21.56 1.25
N ASN A 735 -66.17 -22.41 0.69
CA ASN A 735 -66.59 -23.63 -0.03
C ASN A 735 -66.36 -24.93 0.75
N SER A 736 -65.71 -24.89 1.91
CA SER A 736 -65.45 -26.09 2.70
C SER A 736 -66.59 -26.39 3.67
N ASN A 737 -66.82 -27.68 3.92
CA ASN A 737 -67.75 -28.13 4.97
C ASN A 737 -67.33 -27.67 6.38
N LYS A 738 -66.05 -27.33 6.58
CA LYS A 738 -65.54 -26.75 7.84
C LYS A 738 -66.16 -25.39 8.15
N GLY A 739 -66.60 -24.63 7.16
CA GLY A 739 -67.24 -23.32 7.34
C GLY A 739 -68.51 -23.40 8.19
N THR A 740 -69.27 -24.51 8.05
CA THR A 740 -70.51 -24.77 8.80
C THR A 740 -70.33 -24.83 10.32
N LEU A 741 -69.10 -25.02 10.80
CA LEU A 741 -68.77 -25.09 12.22
C LEU A 741 -68.59 -23.70 12.86
N LEU A 742 -68.58 -22.64 12.05
CA LEU A 742 -68.43 -21.26 12.52
C LEU A 742 -69.80 -20.64 12.78
N SER A 743 -69.91 -19.86 13.87
CA SER A 743 -71.18 -19.27 14.29
C SER A 743 -71.70 -18.22 13.30
N SER A 744 -70.81 -17.54 12.58
CA SER A 744 -71.19 -16.58 11.54
C SER A 744 -71.62 -17.22 10.21
N TYR A 745 -71.41 -18.54 10.03
CA TYR A 745 -71.76 -19.22 8.78
C TYR A 745 -73.28 -19.36 8.61
N THR A 746 -74.01 -19.63 9.68
CA THR A 746 -75.48 -19.68 9.67
C THR A 746 -76.06 -18.35 9.19
N LYS A 747 -75.49 -17.24 9.68
CA LYS A 747 -75.89 -15.88 9.27
C LYS A 747 -75.53 -15.60 7.82
N TYR A 748 -74.39 -16.09 7.34
CA TYR A 748 -73.98 -15.96 5.94
C TYR A 748 -74.90 -16.71 4.99
N ILE A 749 -75.26 -17.97 5.31
CA ILE A 749 -76.18 -18.78 4.51
C ILE A 749 -77.61 -18.23 4.55
N GLU A 750 -78.11 -17.81 5.72
CA GLU A 750 -79.43 -17.16 5.81
C GLU A 750 -79.54 -15.91 4.92
N LEU A 751 -78.45 -15.14 4.79
CA LEU A 751 -78.41 -13.97 3.92
C LEU A 751 -78.32 -14.37 2.43
N ILE A 752 -77.63 -15.45 2.09
CA ILE A 752 -77.64 -16.03 0.74
C ILE A 752 -79.03 -16.55 0.37
N ASP A 753 -79.70 -17.24 1.28
CA ASP A 753 -81.06 -17.76 1.08
C ASP A 753 -82.07 -16.61 0.94
N LYS A 754 -81.96 -15.56 1.76
CA LYS A 754 -82.75 -14.33 1.60
C LYS A 754 -82.50 -13.65 0.25
N LYS A 755 -81.26 -13.66 -0.22
CA LYS A 755 -80.91 -13.15 -1.56
C LYS A 755 -81.56 -14.01 -2.65
N LEU A 756 -81.47 -15.34 -2.56
CA LEU A 756 -82.09 -16.27 -3.51
C LEU A 756 -83.62 -16.17 -3.50
N GLU A 757 -84.25 -16.04 -2.34
CA GLU A 757 -85.68 -15.78 -2.22
C GLU A 757 -86.05 -14.44 -2.85
N ALA A 758 -85.27 -13.38 -2.62
CA ALA A 758 -85.48 -12.09 -3.26
C ALA A 758 -85.34 -12.20 -4.79
N GLU A 759 -84.36 -12.95 -5.30
CA GLU A 759 -84.16 -13.22 -6.73
C GLU A 759 -85.29 -14.05 -7.34
N ASN A 760 -85.76 -15.09 -6.65
CA ASN A 760 -86.89 -15.90 -7.07
C ASN A 760 -88.17 -15.06 -7.09
N ARG A 761 -88.42 -14.22 -6.09
CA ARG A 761 -89.53 -13.26 -6.08
C ARG A 761 -89.44 -12.25 -7.22
N ILE A 762 -88.24 -11.73 -7.51
CA ILE A 762 -88.03 -10.87 -8.69
C ILE A 762 -88.36 -11.64 -9.97
N SER A 763 -87.93 -12.90 -10.09
CA SER A 763 -88.16 -13.73 -11.27
C SER A 763 -89.63 -14.12 -11.46
N GLU A 764 -90.35 -14.47 -10.39
CA GLU A 764 -91.78 -14.78 -10.40
C GLU A 764 -92.64 -13.53 -10.63
N ALA A 765 -92.29 -12.41 -10.01
CA ALA A 765 -92.97 -11.15 -10.26
C ALA A 765 -92.77 -10.70 -11.72
N LYS A 766 -91.60 -10.96 -12.31
CA LYS A 766 -91.36 -10.77 -13.75
C LYS A 766 -92.12 -11.76 -14.63
N SER A 767 -92.38 -13.00 -14.19
CA SER A 767 -93.10 -14.00 -14.98
C SER A 767 -94.63 -13.84 -14.92
N LYS A 768 -95.18 -13.38 -13.79
CA LYS A 768 -96.62 -13.13 -13.59
C LYS A 768 -97.09 -11.78 -14.15
N LEU A 769 -96.24 -10.75 -14.12
CA LEU A 769 -96.56 -9.40 -14.61
C LEU A 769 -95.61 -9.08 -15.77
N GLY A 770 -96.16 -8.91 -16.99
CA GLY A 770 -95.37 -8.54 -18.17
C GLY A 770 -94.46 -7.32 -17.93
N ALA A 771 -93.30 -7.31 -18.60
CA ALA A 771 -92.11 -6.51 -18.28
C ALA A 771 -92.32 -5.02 -17.96
N PHE A 772 -93.34 -4.36 -18.52
CA PHE A 772 -93.59 -2.94 -18.30
C PHE A 772 -94.40 -2.62 -17.03
N LYS A 773 -95.32 -3.51 -16.61
CA LYS A 773 -96.10 -3.33 -15.36
C LYS A 773 -95.36 -3.85 -14.12
N SER A 774 -94.36 -4.71 -14.31
CA SER A 774 -93.57 -5.27 -13.22
C SER A 774 -92.50 -4.30 -12.67
N VAL A 775 -92.03 -3.33 -13.47
CA VAL A 775 -91.06 -2.30 -13.03
C VAL A 775 -91.65 -1.29 -12.02
N LEU A 776 -92.97 -1.07 -12.03
CA LEU A 776 -93.66 -0.18 -11.07
C LEU A 776 -94.30 -0.94 -9.91
N SER A 777 -94.12 -2.27 -9.86
CA SER A 777 -94.71 -3.05 -8.78
C SER A 777 -93.90 -2.84 -7.48
N PRO A 778 -94.56 -2.51 -6.36
CA PRO A 778 -93.90 -2.40 -5.06
C PRO A 778 -93.16 -3.68 -4.69
N GLU A 779 -93.65 -4.82 -5.17
CA GLU A 779 -93.07 -6.15 -4.93
C GLU A 779 -91.71 -6.32 -5.61
N LEU A 780 -91.50 -5.79 -6.82
CA LEU A 780 -90.21 -5.87 -7.52
C LEU A 780 -89.16 -4.92 -6.93
N TRP A 781 -89.58 -3.71 -6.54
CA TRP A 781 -88.70 -2.76 -5.85
C TRP A 781 -88.31 -3.25 -4.46
N LYS A 782 -89.25 -3.84 -3.74
CA LYS A 782 -88.98 -4.49 -2.46
C LYS A 782 -88.02 -5.66 -2.64
N GLY A 783 -88.22 -6.50 -3.66
CA GLY A 783 -87.29 -7.57 -4.03
C GLY A 783 -85.88 -7.06 -4.38
N HIS A 784 -85.76 -6.00 -5.20
CA HIS A 784 -84.46 -5.42 -5.57
C HIS A 784 -83.77 -4.74 -4.37
N SER A 785 -84.51 -4.02 -3.53
CA SER A 785 -83.97 -3.42 -2.30
C SER A 785 -83.51 -4.48 -1.31
N ASP A 786 -84.32 -5.53 -1.10
CA ASP A 786 -83.96 -6.67 -0.26
C ASP A 786 -82.73 -7.41 -0.80
N LYS A 787 -82.59 -7.55 -2.13
CA LYS A 787 -81.38 -8.10 -2.76
C LYS A 787 -80.15 -7.23 -2.52
N ILE A 788 -80.20 -5.92 -2.77
CA ILE A 788 -79.05 -5.01 -2.58
C ILE A 788 -78.63 -4.96 -1.11
N ARG A 789 -79.61 -4.90 -0.19
CA ARG A 789 -79.36 -4.96 1.25
C ARG A 789 -78.70 -6.28 1.63
N SER A 790 -79.24 -7.41 1.15
CA SER A 790 -78.65 -8.72 1.41
C SER A 790 -77.25 -8.83 0.82
N GLU A 791 -76.98 -8.29 -0.37
CA GLU A 791 -75.63 -8.29 -0.97
C GLU A 791 -74.61 -7.50 -0.16
N SER A 792 -74.99 -6.33 0.36
CA SER A 792 -74.12 -5.56 1.27
C SER A 792 -73.88 -6.29 2.59
N GLU A 793 -74.93 -6.86 3.18
CA GLU A 793 -74.87 -7.62 4.44
C GLU A 793 -74.07 -8.93 4.28
N ILE A 794 -74.12 -9.57 3.09
CA ILE A 794 -73.31 -10.76 2.75
C ILE A 794 -71.82 -10.41 2.73
N VAL A 795 -71.42 -9.28 2.15
CA VAL A 795 -70.00 -8.87 2.10
C VAL A 795 -69.44 -8.60 3.51
N GLU A 796 -70.24 -8.00 4.39
CA GLU A 796 -69.86 -7.81 5.79
C GLU A 796 -69.84 -9.11 6.58
N ALA A 797 -70.85 -9.97 6.39
CA ALA A 797 -70.91 -11.30 6.99
C ALA A 797 -69.72 -12.17 6.54
N GLU A 798 -69.32 -12.08 5.27
CA GLU A 798 -68.16 -12.76 4.70
C GLU A 798 -66.85 -12.32 5.36
N LYS A 799 -66.66 -11.01 5.56
CA LYS A 799 -65.48 -10.49 6.27
C LYS A 799 -65.41 -10.99 7.72
N MET A 800 -66.56 -10.97 8.41
CA MET A 800 -66.67 -11.47 9.79
C MET A 800 -66.41 -12.98 9.85
N LEU A 801 -66.94 -13.75 8.90
CA LEU A 801 -66.72 -15.18 8.76
C LEU A 801 -65.24 -15.51 8.54
N ILE A 802 -64.56 -14.79 7.65
CA ILE A 802 -63.12 -15.00 7.37
C ILE A 802 -62.27 -14.63 8.60
N LEU A 803 -62.64 -13.58 9.34
CA LEU A 803 -61.98 -13.19 10.59
C LEU A 803 -62.21 -14.23 11.69
N GLU A 804 -63.42 -14.75 11.83
CA GLU A 804 -63.75 -15.84 12.76
C GLU A 804 -62.98 -17.12 12.39
N ALA A 805 -62.93 -17.47 11.10
CA ALA A 805 -62.18 -18.62 10.59
C ALA A 805 -60.68 -18.53 10.92
N LYS A 806 -60.07 -17.35 10.81
CA LYS A 806 -58.65 -17.13 11.17
C LYS A 806 -58.34 -17.35 12.65
N ASN A 807 -59.35 -17.23 13.53
CA ASN A 807 -59.20 -17.40 14.98
C ASN A 807 -59.81 -18.72 15.48
N SER A 808 -60.33 -19.55 14.58
CA SER A 808 -61.03 -20.78 14.91
C SER A 808 -60.09 -21.99 14.93
N PRO A 809 -60.23 -22.92 15.88
CA PRO A 809 -59.46 -24.16 15.91
C PRO A 809 -59.75 -25.08 14.70
N HIS A 810 -60.86 -24.87 13.99
CA HIS A 810 -61.26 -25.70 12.84
C HIS A 810 -60.45 -25.43 11.56
N PHE A 811 -59.84 -24.26 11.45
CA PHE A 811 -59.02 -23.84 10.30
C PHE A 811 -57.54 -23.67 10.67
N GLN A 812 -57.11 -24.31 11.76
CA GLN A 812 -55.78 -24.13 12.33
C GLN A 812 -54.66 -24.58 11.36
N GLU A 813 -54.88 -25.64 10.59
CA GLU A 813 -53.91 -26.13 9.59
C GLU A 813 -53.73 -25.14 8.43
N GLU A 814 -54.82 -24.54 7.93
CA GLU A 814 -54.79 -23.54 6.87
C GLU A 814 -54.24 -22.20 7.39
N TYR A 815 -54.50 -21.85 8.66
CA TYR A 815 -53.94 -20.67 9.29
C TYR A 815 -52.43 -20.78 9.54
N GLN A 816 -51.90 -21.99 9.83
CA GLN A 816 -50.47 -22.23 9.96
C GLN A 816 -49.67 -21.82 8.71
N VAL A 817 -50.28 -21.86 7.52
CA VAL A 817 -49.65 -21.40 6.28
C VAL A 817 -49.45 -19.87 6.28
N PHE A 818 -50.40 -19.09 6.81
CA PHE A 818 -50.20 -17.65 7.01
C PHE A 818 -49.12 -17.35 8.04
N GLU A 819 -49.08 -18.09 9.15
CA GLU A 819 -48.02 -17.90 10.15
C GLU A 819 -46.64 -18.23 9.57
N LYS A 820 -46.55 -19.29 8.76
CA LYS A 820 -45.32 -19.68 8.07
C LYS A 820 -44.88 -18.58 7.10
N LEU A 821 -45.78 -18.09 6.25
CA LEU A 821 -45.49 -17.00 5.31
C LEU A 821 -45.14 -15.69 6.03
N LYS A 822 -45.82 -15.31 7.12
CA LYS A 822 -45.46 -14.13 7.93
C LYS A 822 -44.07 -14.27 8.54
N LYS A 823 -43.73 -15.45 9.07
CA LYS A 823 -42.39 -15.73 9.60
C LYS A 823 -41.35 -15.64 8.48
N GLU A 824 -41.61 -16.19 7.30
CA GLU A 824 -40.72 -16.11 6.14
C GLU A 824 -40.56 -14.67 5.62
N ILE A 825 -41.63 -13.87 5.53
CA ILE A 825 -41.59 -12.44 5.18
C ILE A 825 -40.77 -11.65 6.20
N SER A 826 -40.97 -11.91 7.50
CA SER A 826 -40.19 -11.22 8.55
C SER A 826 -38.69 -11.53 8.45
N LYS A 827 -38.33 -12.79 8.15
CA LYS A 827 -36.95 -13.20 7.91
C LYS A 827 -36.38 -12.55 6.66
N ALA A 828 -37.12 -12.54 5.55
CA ALA A 828 -36.71 -11.90 4.31
C ALA A 828 -36.53 -10.39 4.46
N LYS A 829 -37.37 -9.73 5.27
CA LYS A 829 -37.24 -8.31 5.59
C LYS A 829 -35.97 -8.01 6.39
N ASN A 830 -35.65 -8.82 7.40
CA ASN A 830 -34.42 -8.64 8.16
C ASN A 830 -33.17 -8.79 7.27
N ILE A 831 -33.16 -9.81 6.40
CA ILE A 831 -32.08 -10.00 5.42
C ILE A 831 -31.97 -8.80 4.47
N LEU A 832 -33.11 -8.26 4.01
CA LEU A 832 -33.14 -7.07 3.15
C LEU A 832 -32.54 -5.84 3.86
N ASP A 833 -32.90 -5.61 5.12
CA ASP A 833 -32.41 -4.48 5.91
C ASP A 833 -30.89 -4.62 6.21
N GLU A 834 -30.41 -5.84 6.49
CA GLU A 834 -28.98 -6.16 6.68
C GLU A 834 -28.14 -5.93 5.42
N GLU A 835 -28.61 -6.40 4.26
CA GLU A 835 -27.92 -6.22 2.98
C GLU A 835 -27.93 -4.74 2.56
N LYS A 836 -29.01 -4.01 2.83
CA LYS A 836 -29.09 -2.56 2.59
C LYS A 836 -28.08 -1.79 3.44
N HIS A 837 -28.03 -2.08 4.74
CA HIS A 837 -27.06 -1.45 5.64
C HIS A 837 -25.62 -1.71 5.18
N SER A 838 -25.30 -2.95 4.82
CA SER A 838 -23.98 -3.33 4.32
C SER A 838 -23.61 -2.60 3.02
N LEU A 839 -24.59 -2.39 2.13
CA LEU A 839 -24.40 -1.64 0.89
C LEU A 839 -24.14 -0.15 1.17
N ASP A 840 -24.92 0.46 2.07
CA ASP A 840 -24.79 1.87 2.45
C ASP A 840 -23.43 2.15 3.13
N GLU A 841 -22.96 1.28 4.02
CA GLU A 841 -21.64 1.36 4.64
C GLU A 841 -20.50 1.29 3.61
N LYS A 842 -20.62 0.39 2.62
CA LYS A 842 -19.65 0.27 1.53
C LYS A 842 -19.65 1.50 0.63
N ILE A 843 -20.81 2.08 0.32
CA ILE A 843 -20.92 3.34 -0.43
C ILE A 843 -20.24 4.48 0.34
N ALA A 844 -20.50 4.60 1.64
CA ALA A 844 -19.86 5.61 2.49
C ALA A 844 -18.33 5.48 2.49
N SER A 845 -17.82 4.25 2.64
CA SER A 845 -16.38 3.95 2.61
C SER A 845 -15.72 4.31 1.28
N ILE A 846 -16.40 4.01 0.15
CA ILE A 846 -15.91 4.38 -1.19
C ILE A 846 -15.88 5.90 -1.36
N ASN A 847 -16.91 6.62 -0.90
CA ASN A 847 -16.97 8.07 -1.01
C ASN A 847 -15.91 8.76 -0.15
N GLU A 848 -15.62 8.27 1.05
CA GLU A 848 -14.54 8.77 1.88
C GLU A 848 -13.18 8.62 1.19
N LEU A 849 -12.92 7.46 0.58
CA LEU A 849 -11.68 7.22 -0.17
C LEU A 849 -11.59 8.10 -1.42
N LYS A 850 -12.70 8.33 -2.14
CA LYS A 850 -12.74 9.25 -3.28
C LYS A 850 -12.41 10.69 -2.87
N ASN A 851 -12.98 11.18 -1.76
CA ASN A 851 -12.64 12.51 -1.25
C ASN A 851 -11.14 12.62 -0.92
N LYS A 852 -10.54 11.59 -0.32
CA LYS A 852 -9.08 11.55 -0.07
C LYS A 852 -8.28 11.52 -1.37
N ILE A 853 -8.74 10.82 -2.40
CA ILE A 853 -8.10 10.83 -3.73
C ILE A 853 -8.16 12.24 -4.33
N ASP A 854 -9.29 12.94 -4.23
CA ASP A 854 -9.42 14.32 -4.72
C ASP A 854 -8.52 15.30 -3.95
N GLU A 855 -8.37 15.11 -2.63
CA GLU A 855 -7.41 15.87 -1.82
C GLU A 855 -5.96 15.63 -2.27
N LEU A 856 -5.56 14.37 -2.50
CA LEU A 856 -4.23 14.03 -3.01
C LEU A 856 -4.02 14.60 -4.42
N ASP A 857 -5.03 14.56 -5.28
CA ASP A 857 -4.96 15.13 -6.63
C ASP A 857 -4.78 16.65 -6.58
N ASN A 858 -5.51 17.34 -5.69
CA ASN A 858 -5.31 18.76 -5.43
C ASN A 858 -3.88 19.06 -4.95
N GLN A 859 -3.32 18.25 -4.05
CA GLN A 859 -1.93 18.42 -3.60
C GLN A 859 -0.92 18.22 -4.74
N LEU A 860 -1.10 17.20 -5.59
CA LEU A 860 -0.27 16.96 -6.76
C LEU A 860 -0.35 18.14 -7.73
N ASN A 861 -1.57 18.65 -8.00
CA ASN A 861 -1.79 19.79 -8.87
C ASN A 861 -1.13 21.07 -8.33
N ILE A 862 -1.19 21.32 -7.01
CA ILE A 862 -0.47 22.45 -6.38
C ILE A 862 1.04 22.34 -6.60
N ILE A 863 1.61 21.14 -6.45
CA ILE A 863 3.05 20.93 -6.67
C ILE A 863 3.41 21.15 -8.15
N LYS A 864 2.63 20.60 -9.09
CA LYS A 864 2.80 20.84 -10.55
C LYS A 864 2.66 22.32 -10.93
N ASP A 865 1.74 23.01 -10.27
CA ASP A 865 1.52 24.45 -10.46
C ASP A 865 2.68 25.31 -9.93
N ILE A 866 3.58 24.75 -9.14
CA ILE A 866 4.81 25.44 -8.73
C ILE A 866 5.98 24.97 -9.59
N TYR A 867 6.12 23.67 -9.80
CA TYR A 867 7.26 23.04 -10.43
C TYR A 867 6.85 22.28 -11.70
N VAL A 868 7.12 22.87 -12.85
CA VAL A 868 6.55 22.42 -14.14
C VAL A 868 7.17 21.12 -14.68
N ASP A 869 8.31 20.71 -14.14
CA ASP A 869 9.11 19.56 -14.58
C ASP A 869 9.13 18.39 -13.57
N MET A 870 8.27 18.41 -12.54
CA MET A 870 8.25 17.37 -11.49
C MET A 870 7.96 15.97 -12.02
N GLU A 871 7.22 15.86 -13.12
CA GLU A 871 6.91 14.58 -13.78
C GLU A 871 8.08 14.05 -14.63
N GLU A 872 9.04 14.89 -15.06
CA GLU A 872 10.14 14.45 -15.95
C GLU A 872 11.11 13.47 -15.27
N GLY A 873 11.16 13.40 -13.93
CA GLY A 873 11.98 12.42 -13.21
C GLY A 873 11.25 11.13 -12.84
N TYR A 874 10.04 10.90 -13.39
CA TYR A 874 9.27 9.68 -13.17
C TYR A 874 9.64 8.57 -14.17
N TYR A 875 10.93 8.21 -14.29
CA TYR A 875 11.38 6.99 -14.99
C TYR A 875 12.65 6.36 -14.43
#